data_AF-A0A318TUS7-F1
#
_entry.id   AF-A0A318TUS7-F1
#
_cell.length_a   1.000
_cell.length_b   1.000
_cell.length_c   1.000
_cell.angle_alpha   90.00
_cell.angle_beta   90.00
_cell.angle_gamma   90.00
#
_symmetry.space_group_name_H-M   'P 1'
#
loop_
_entity.id
_entity.type
_entity.pdbx_description
1 polymer ?
#
loop_
_entity_poly.entity_id
_entity_poly.type
_entity_poly.pdbx_seq_one_letter_code
_entity_poly.pdbx_strand_id
1 'polypeptide(L)'
;MIGYVTYHELNQLYDLKKYGLFRNNDKLRKLLDVGEFDGIIQDNVILISIDSFEKYINKIDIIYKDYIAIHDFLKDLAGIDYKSARLYLKHTKQLVNNTCLELIELKVPINVDKKYFINKESYNKFKKDYISISEAYKKTHYKSAPVFLKVLRQRKEEIITFIQKHEFMYIEKEKLKLFDEINNGINVNDAMVQLELKNDLFYKVLEEYNIKSWTGDAYFRFLLREDFETLISKQREIYEELDRDYYTLQEIQDINNRIGNISLNTQLKSRRWKKHKGIPTIVRKGKFKGKQTLYLKSEVDSYYSSFELDKERILLYDRTTSNYYGLYEQVLQIENIHFSQNAKKTKELWFQFVKIKLAKQYGSHVTRTSRITQYKKVTCLLVNTTMEKEIFEFKEKELNLIFFNNSVPKIHQREIYSFLYNINQSFETYGKKIFDFKKLDCNPYEQGQPKEKEIYSIDEYLSLHNFVGDFEKHKRLAIEDVKIALKNKSKSKKYDSMWLYVLFHMNNGWRKSDIIAFPRYLSNIFDKYNLNSIDSLINLQLTYNEANKIVNHYKLQWFKHNKNNEKAFFYCSSHLTLPMAYALLICEFRCRMLHPHDEGNLIHFYTKRNTIGMSTHDTFFNCFMDGFKFESRKMNRTVLSLTSSVTNQDIGDPIEIARHLRGHASSETSNIYIHIPQEHLDFITRNLFDTGFFGYIYDQLGKSLLGEPPEVRLVRTDRSIKIRELLGDIVKLEDTAIYLKQLSQEREDLGKLLEDIPKEELQRKMNLIQLGLSPGKEENYQCFFSDCIAKTMGCENCPFSIPHFYALSSICNRILRTLSKYQVAIKNKNVPEGYISKLIQLFLYDYDKILGAINTFGEDIVEMFMEMEYQEFDVMINLLTEPQTVGIGGEL
;
A
#
# COMPACT_ATOMS: atom_id res chain seq x y z
N MET A 1 -94.49 -29.80 -86.47
CA MET A 1 -93.32 -28.96 -86.14
C MET A 1 -92.17 -29.89 -85.81
N ILE A 2 -91.09 -29.88 -86.58
CA ILE A 2 -89.93 -30.75 -86.31
C ILE A 2 -89.22 -30.16 -85.07
N GLY A 3 -88.99 -30.99 -84.05
CA GLY A 3 -88.23 -30.62 -82.85
C GLY A 3 -89.03 -30.28 -81.58
N TYR A 4 -90.37 -30.28 -81.62
CA TYR A 4 -91.23 -30.09 -80.43
C TYR A 4 -92.10 -31.33 -80.18
N VAL A 5 -92.21 -31.72 -78.91
CA VAL A 5 -92.97 -32.91 -78.48
C VAL A 5 -93.87 -32.60 -77.30
N THR A 6 -94.95 -33.34 -77.19
CA THR A 6 -95.85 -33.30 -76.04
C THR A 6 -95.21 -33.96 -74.83
N TYR A 7 -95.68 -33.61 -73.63
CA TYR A 7 -95.30 -34.29 -72.39
C TYR A 7 -95.50 -35.82 -72.47
N HIS A 8 -96.57 -36.27 -73.13
CA HIS A 8 -96.88 -37.70 -73.25
C HIS A 8 -95.81 -38.44 -74.08
N GLU A 9 -95.33 -37.83 -75.16
CA GLU A 9 -94.28 -38.38 -76.01
C GLU A 9 -92.92 -38.39 -75.28
N LEU A 10 -92.58 -37.33 -74.54
CA LEU A 10 -91.38 -37.30 -73.70
C LEU A 10 -91.41 -38.39 -72.60
N ASN A 11 -92.58 -38.67 -72.04
CA ASN A 11 -92.76 -39.68 -71.01
C ASN A 11 -92.59 -41.12 -71.51
N GLN A 12 -92.66 -41.34 -72.83
CA GLN A 12 -92.35 -42.63 -73.45
C GLN A 12 -90.85 -42.81 -73.71
N LEU A 13 -90.12 -41.70 -73.92
CA LEU A 13 -88.70 -41.72 -74.28
C LEU A 13 -87.77 -41.60 -73.07
N TYR A 14 -88.20 -40.93 -71.99
CA TYR A 14 -87.38 -40.66 -70.81
C TYR A 14 -88.14 -40.94 -69.52
N ASP A 15 -87.43 -41.36 -68.47
CA ASP A 15 -87.99 -41.44 -67.11
C ASP A 15 -88.15 -40.04 -66.52
N LEU A 16 -89.27 -39.39 -66.85
CA LEU A 16 -89.60 -38.04 -66.39
C LEU A 16 -89.70 -37.93 -64.86
N LYS A 17 -89.95 -39.05 -64.17
CA LYS A 17 -90.02 -39.07 -62.70
C LYS A 17 -88.64 -38.83 -62.08
N LYS A 18 -87.57 -39.37 -62.68
CA LYS A 18 -86.17 -39.14 -62.25
C LYS A 18 -85.79 -37.65 -62.27
N TYR A 19 -86.25 -36.93 -63.29
CA TYR A 19 -85.99 -35.49 -63.47
C TYR A 19 -87.05 -34.58 -62.81
N GLY A 20 -87.97 -35.20 -62.06
CA GLY A 20 -88.97 -34.53 -61.24
C GLY A 20 -90.10 -33.87 -62.04
N LEU A 21 -90.41 -34.40 -63.22
CA LEU A 21 -91.43 -33.87 -64.12
C LEU A 21 -92.74 -34.67 -64.07
N PHE A 22 -92.93 -35.52 -63.07
CA PHE A 22 -94.08 -36.43 -62.97
C PHE A 22 -95.43 -35.69 -62.82
N ARG A 23 -96.28 -35.74 -63.86
CA ARG A 23 -97.69 -35.29 -63.89
C ARG A 23 -97.92 -33.89 -63.30
N ASN A 24 -97.06 -32.92 -63.61
CA ASN A 24 -97.18 -31.57 -63.05
C ASN A 24 -97.01 -30.48 -64.13
N ASN A 25 -98.12 -30.14 -64.79
CA ASN A 25 -98.17 -29.07 -65.80
C ASN A 25 -97.73 -27.71 -65.22
N ASP A 26 -97.95 -27.46 -63.93
CA ASP A 26 -97.52 -26.22 -63.27
C ASP A 26 -96.00 -26.13 -63.14
N LYS A 27 -95.31 -27.26 -62.96
CA LYS A 27 -93.84 -27.27 -62.92
C LYS A 27 -93.24 -27.05 -64.31
N LEU A 28 -93.84 -27.63 -65.35
CA LEU A 28 -93.43 -27.38 -66.74
C LEU A 28 -93.58 -25.92 -67.11
N ARG A 29 -94.71 -25.29 -66.73
CA ARG A 29 -94.92 -23.84 -66.88
C ARG A 29 -93.84 -23.03 -66.15
N LYS A 30 -93.56 -23.34 -64.88
CA LYS A 30 -92.49 -22.66 -64.13
C LYS A 30 -91.13 -22.79 -64.79
N LEU A 31 -90.79 -23.95 -65.36
CA LEU A 31 -89.52 -24.17 -66.06
C LEU A 31 -89.44 -23.38 -67.37
N LEU A 32 -90.56 -23.20 -68.08
CA LEU A 32 -90.66 -22.29 -69.23
C LEU A 32 -90.49 -20.82 -68.79
N ASP A 33 -91.17 -20.41 -67.72
CA ASP A 33 -91.12 -19.03 -67.20
C ASP A 33 -89.72 -18.60 -66.76
N VAL A 34 -88.92 -19.53 -66.21
CA VAL A 34 -87.52 -19.24 -65.82
C VAL A 34 -86.50 -19.47 -66.95
N GLY A 35 -86.96 -19.85 -68.14
CA GLY A 35 -86.13 -20.07 -69.34
C GLY A 35 -85.28 -21.35 -69.30
N GLU A 36 -85.68 -22.37 -68.52
CA GLU A 36 -84.99 -23.68 -68.49
C GLU A 36 -85.50 -24.63 -69.59
N PHE A 37 -86.68 -24.34 -70.15
CA PHE A 37 -87.23 -24.98 -71.35
C PHE A 37 -87.59 -23.94 -72.40
N ASP A 38 -87.54 -24.37 -73.67
CA ASP A 38 -88.14 -23.65 -74.79
C ASP A 38 -89.41 -24.39 -75.20
N GLY A 39 -90.55 -23.69 -75.27
CA GLY A 39 -91.83 -24.34 -75.52
C GLY A 39 -92.92 -23.39 -75.99
N ILE A 40 -93.92 -23.95 -76.67
CA ILE A 40 -95.08 -23.23 -77.20
C ILE A 40 -96.33 -23.81 -76.54
N ILE A 41 -97.23 -22.94 -76.10
CA ILE A 41 -98.53 -23.34 -75.54
C ILE A 41 -99.57 -23.21 -76.66
N GLN A 42 -100.11 -24.33 -77.13
CA GLN A 42 -101.20 -24.38 -78.13
C GLN A 42 -102.37 -25.19 -77.55
N ASP A 43 -103.58 -24.63 -77.58
CA ASP A 43 -104.83 -25.30 -77.15
C ASP A 43 -104.73 -26.01 -75.79
N ASN A 44 -104.14 -25.33 -74.79
CA ASN A 44 -103.90 -25.87 -73.44
C ASN A 44 -102.93 -27.07 -73.36
N VAL A 45 -102.25 -27.42 -74.46
CA VAL A 45 -101.18 -28.42 -74.54
C VAL A 45 -99.82 -27.71 -74.58
N ILE A 46 -98.90 -28.15 -73.73
CA ILE A 46 -97.53 -27.62 -73.68
C ILE A 46 -96.65 -28.46 -74.61
N LEU A 47 -96.13 -27.85 -75.66
CA LEU A 47 -95.13 -28.44 -76.57
C LEU A 47 -93.73 -27.99 -76.14
N ILE A 48 -92.82 -28.94 -75.91
CA ILE A 48 -91.47 -28.68 -75.40
C ILE A 48 -90.44 -28.99 -76.49
N SER A 49 -89.46 -28.11 -76.69
CA SER A 49 -88.33 -28.33 -77.58
C SER A 49 -87.44 -29.45 -77.04
N ILE A 50 -87.19 -30.47 -77.87
CA ILE A 50 -86.34 -31.63 -77.54
C ILE A 50 -84.94 -31.16 -77.11
N ASP A 51 -84.35 -30.21 -77.82
CA ASP A 51 -83.01 -29.69 -77.52
C ASP A 51 -82.92 -29.03 -76.14
N SER A 52 -83.94 -28.23 -75.77
CA SER A 52 -84.02 -27.59 -74.45
C SER A 52 -84.22 -28.62 -73.35
N PHE A 53 -84.97 -29.68 -73.65
CA PHE A 53 -85.24 -30.77 -72.74
C PHE A 53 -84.02 -31.64 -72.47
N GLU A 54 -83.25 -31.99 -73.51
CA GLU A 54 -81.99 -32.72 -73.37
C GLU A 54 -80.94 -31.91 -72.61
N LYS A 55 -80.86 -30.59 -72.83
CA LYS A 55 -80.01 -29.69 -72.03
C LYS A 55 -80.39 -29.72 -70.54
N TYR A 56 -81.67 -29.69 -70.22
CA TYR A 56 -82.15 -29.80 -68.83
C TYR A 56 -81.81 -31.16 -68.23
N ILE A 57 -82.04 -32.28 -68.95
CA ILE A 57 -81.65 -33.63 -68.49
C ILE A 57 -80.16 -33.69 -68.19
N ASN A 58 -79.31 -33.24 -69.12
CA ASN A 58 -77.86 -33.23 -68.95
C ASN A 58 -77.44 -32.40 -67.74
N LYS A 59 -78.06 -31.23 -67.53
CA LYS A 59 -77.83 -30.40 -66.34
C LYS A 59 -78.21 -31.12 -65.04
N ILE A 60 -79.36 -31.79 -64.99
CA ILE A 60 -79.80 -32.54 -63.81
C ILE A 60 -78.90 -33.77 -63.54
N ASP A 61 -78.47 -34.48 -64.58
CA ASP A 61 -77.55 -35.60 -64.44
C ASP A 61 -76.17 -35.16 -63.95
N ILE A 62 -75.64 -34.02 -64.44
CA ILE A 62 -74.43 -33.39 -63.89
C ILE A 62 -74.62 -33.05 -62.41
N ILE A 63 -75.77 -32.46 -62.04
CA ILE A 63 -76.07 -32.14 -60.64
C ILE A 63 -76.08 -33.40 -59.77
N TYR A 64 -76.73 -34.49 -60.20
CA TYR A 64 -76.75 -35.73 -59.42
C TYR A 64 -75.38 -36.43 -59.36
N LYS A 65 -74.57 -36.31 -60.42
CA LYS A 65 -73.21 -36.84 -60.48
C LYS A 65 -72.26 -36.10 -59.56
N ASP A 66 -72.26 -34.77 -59.61
CA ASP A 66 -71.21 -33.94 -58.99
C ASP A 66 -71.66 -33.29 -57.67
N TYR A 67 -72.97 -33.28 -57.38
CA TYR A 67 -73.52 -32.64 -56.18
C TYR A 67 -74.35 -33.61 -55.34
N ILE A 68 -74.42 -33.32 -54.03
CA ILE A 68 -75.25 -34.01 -53.06
C ILE A 68 -76.40 -33.10 -52.65
N ALA A 69 -77.61 -33.65 -52.50
CA ALA A 69 -78.74 -32.86 -52.05
C ALA A 69 -78.53 -32.44 -50.59
N ILE A 70 -79.01 -31.24 -50.22
CA ILE A 70 -78.75 -30.67 -48.89
C ILE A 70 -79.18 -31.57 -47.72
N HIS A 71 -80.26 -32.36 -47.88
CA HIS A 71 -80.71 -33.27 -46.83
C HIS A 71 -79.76 -34.45 -46.65
N ASP A 72 -79.23 -35.00 -47.74
CA ASP A 72 -78.24 -36.09 -47.68
C ASP A 72 -76.92 -35.58 -47.11
N PHE A 73 -76.52 -34.35 -47.47
CA PHE A 73 -75.38 -33.66 -46.85
C PHE A 73 -75.58 -33.46 -45.34
N LEU A 74 -76.74 -32.97 -44.90
CA LEU A 74 -77.01 -32.74 -43.47
C LEU A 74 -77.16 -34.04 -42.67
N LYS A 75 -77.68 -35.10 -43.30
CA LYS A 75 -77.73 -36.43 -42.72
C LYS A 75 -76.32 -37.00 -42.52
N ASP A 76 -75.45 -36.85 -43.51
CA ASP A 76 -74.07 -37.32 -43.46
C ASP A 76 -73.20 -36.48 -42.50
N LEU A 77 -73.36 -35.15 -42.51
CA LEU A 77 -72.58 -34.24 -41.66
C LEU A 77 -73.00 -34.26 -40.20
N ALA A 78 -74.31 -34.30 -39.93
CA ALA A 78 -74.86 -34.03 -38.60
C ALA A 78 -75.96 -35.00 -38.14
N GLY A 79 -76.25 -36.06 -38.90
CA GLY A 79 -77.32 -37.01 -38.57
C GLY A 79 -78.73 -36.41 -38.63
N ILE A 80 -78.89 -35.24 -39.27
CA ILE A 80 -80.16 -34.53 -39.32
C ILE A 80 -81.05 -35.18 -40.38
N ASP A 81 -82.21 -35.69 -39.96
CA ASP A 81 -83.17 -36.29 -40.87
C ASP A 81 -83.76 -35.26 -41.85
N TYR A 82 -84.19 -35.74 -43.00
CA TYR A 82 -84.72 -34.97 -44.11
C TYR A 82 -85.90 -34.07 -43.72
N LYS A 83 -86.78 -34.49 -42.79
CA LYS A 83 -87.91 -33.67 -42.31
C LYS A 83 -87.45 -32.37 -41.64
N SER A 84 -86.26 -32.37 -41.05
CA SER A 84 -85.70 -31.26 -40.28
C SER A 84 -84.71 -30.42 -41.08
N ALA A 85 -84.26 -30.88 -42.25
CA ALA A 85 -83.23 -30.24 -43.07
C ALA A 85 -83.55 -28.76 -43.40
N ARG A 86 -84.83 -28.43 -43.62
CA ARG A 86 -85.26 -27.05 -43.93
C ARG A 86 -84.98 -26.06 -42.80
N LEU A 87 -85.05 -26.49 -41.54
CA LEU A 87 -84.80 -25.64 -40.37
C LEU A 87 -83.34 -25.19 -40.27
N TYR A 88 -82.41 -25.97 -40.84
CA TYR A 88 -80.97 -25.73 -40.76
C TYR A 88 -80.39 -25.03 -41.99
N LEU A 89 -81.19 -24.71 -43.00
CA LEU A 89 -80.72 -24.08 -44.24
C LEU A 89 -79.94 -22.78 -44.00
N LYS A 90 -80.38 -21.96 -43.04
CA LYS A 90 -79.67 -20.71 -42.66
C LYS A 90 -78.28 -21.01 -42.11
N HIS A 91 -78.16 -22.01 -41.23
CA HIS A 91 -76.88 -22.46 -40.68
C HIS A 91 -75.98 -23.07 -41.76
N THR A 92 -76.55 -23.80 -42.71
CA THR A 92 -75.79 -24.37 -43.83
C THR A 92 -75.24 -23.28 -44.76
N LYS A 93 -76.04 -22.26 -45.09
CA LYS A 93 -75.56 -21.11 -45.87
C LYS A 93 -74.43 -20.36 -45.16
N GLN A 94 -74.51 -20.21 -43.83
CA GLN A 94 -73.41 -19.63 -43.03
C GLN A 94 -72.15 -20.49 -43.05
N LEU A 95 -72.30 -21.82 -42.92
CA LEU A 95 -71.18 -22.74 -43.01
C LEU A 95 -70.49 -22.64 -44.38
N VAL A 96 -71.27 -22.61 -45.46
CA VAL A 96 -70.78 -22.45 -46.83
C VAL A 96 -69.96 -21.17 -46.98
N ASN A 97 -70.46 -20.03 -46.50
CA ASN A 97 -69.76 -18.75 -46.62
C ASN A 97 -68.43 -18.70 -45.85
N ASN A 98 -68.27 -19.51 -44.79
CA ASN A 98 -67.10 -19.51 -43.92
C ASN A 98 -66.13 -20.66 -44.22
N THR A 99 -66.36 -21.43 -45.30
CA THR A 99 -65.59 -22.64 -45.62
C THR A 99 -65.35 -22.78 -47.11
N CYS A 100 -64.68 -23.87 -47.51
CA CYS A 100 -64.49 -24.24 -48.90
C CYS A 100 -65.69 -24.93 -49.55
N LEU A 101 -66.86 -25.02 -48.88
CA LEU A 101 -68.05 -25.67 -49.44
C LEU A 101 -68.68 -24.81 -50.53
N GLU A 102 -69.19 -25.44 -51.59
CA GLU A 102 -69.90 -24.76 -52.67
C GLU A 102 -71.37 -25.20 -52.71
N LEU A 103 -72.27 -24.22 -52.64
CA LEU A 103 -73.73 -24.43 -52.67
C LEU A 103 -74.31 -23.91 -53.98
N ILE A 104 -75.09 -24.75 -54.65
CA ILE A 104 -75.94 -24.36 -55.78
C ILE A 104 -77.40 -24.37 -55.35
N GLU A 105 -78.11 -23.28 -55.66
CA GLU A 105 -79.55 -23.13 -55.50
C GLU A 105 -80.22 -23.16 -56.88
N LEU A 106 -81.11 -24.12 -57.09
CA LEU A 106 -81.89 -24.20 -58.33
C LEU A 106 -83.07 -23.23 -58.27
N LYS A 107 -83.29 -22.50 -59.38
CA LYS A 107 -84.45 -21.59 -59.54
C LYS A 107 -85.77 -22.33 -59.38
N VAL A 108 -85.87 -23.52 -59.99
CA VAL A 108 -86.99 -24.45 -59.85
C VAL A 108 -86.47 -25.76 -59.25
N PRO A 109 -87.08 -26.28 -58.18
CA PRO A 109 -86.59 -27.49 -57.52
C PRO A 109 -86.88 -28.75 -58.35
N ILE A 110 -86.00 -29.75 -58.27
CA ILE A 110 -86.17 -31.02 -58.99
C ILE A 110 -87.38 -31.76 -58.42
N ASN A 111 -87.48 -31.94 -57.11
CA ASN A 111 -88.69 -32.41 -56.42
C ASN A 111 -88.98 -31.46 -55.24
N VAL A 112 -90.06 -31.68 -54.50
CA VAL A 112 -90.53 -30.82 -53.37
C VAL A 112 -89.40 -30.41 -52.40
N ASP A 113 -88.33 -31.21 -52.30
CA ASP A 113 -87.23 -31.01 -51.32
C ASP A 113 -85.82 -31.00 -51.92
N LYS A 114 -85.71 -30.95 -53.25
CA LYS A 114 -84.43 -30.94 -53.99
C LYS A 114 -84.22 -29.61 -54.71
N LYS A 115 -84.02 -28.55 -53.92
CA LYS A 115 -83.69 -27.19 -54.40
C LYS A 115 -82.21 -26.82 -54.21
N TYR A 116 -81.60 -27.31 -53.14
CA TYR A 116 -80.26 -26.92 -52.70
C TYR A 116 -79.31 -28.11 -52.76
N PHE A 117 -78.12 -27.88 -53.30
CA PHE A 117 -77.12 -28.91 -53.59
C PHE A 117 -75.73 -28.45 -53.20
N ILE A 118 -74.94 -29.33 -52.57
CA ILE A 118 -73.54 -29.07 -52.22
C ILE A 118 -72.64 -29.83 -53.19
N ASN A 119 -71.58 -29.19 -53.71
CA ASN A 119 -70.62 -29.85 -54.58
C ASN A 119 -69.87 -30.95 -53.79
N LYS A 120 -69.82 -32.18 -54.32
CA LYS A 120 -69.21 -33.33 -53.64
C LYS A 120 -67.70 -33.16 -53.44
N GLU A 121 -67.00 -32.57 -54.40
CA GLU A 121 -65.57 -32.29 -54.31
C GLU A 121 -65.28 -31.25 -53.21
N SER A 122 -66.05 -30.17 -53.17
CA SER A 122 -65.97 -29.16 -52.11
C SER A 122 -66.20 -29.76 -50.72
N TYR A 123 -67.13 -30.72 -50.61
CA TYR A 123 -67.42 -31.42 -49.37
C TYR A 123 -66.32 -32.38 -48.94
N ASN A 124 -65.74 -33.12 -49.88
CA ASN A 124 -64.59 -33.99 -49.61
C ASN A 124 -63.38 -33.17 -49.15
N LYS A 125 -63.14 -32.02 -49.78
CA LYS A 125 -62.12 -31.06 -49.35
C LYS A 125 -62.38 -30.56 -47.95
N PHE A 126 -63.62 -30.19 -47.63
CA PHE A 126 -63.99 -29.80 -46.26
C PHE A 126 -63.67 -30.89 -45.23
N LYS A 127 -64.03 -32.16 -45.48
CA LYS A 127 -63.68 -33.27 -44.56
C LYS A 127 -62.17 -33.50 -44.45
N LYS A 128 -61.42 -33.23 -45.52
CA LYS A 128 -59.97 -33.36 -45.52
C LYS A 128 -59.30 -32.26 -44.70
N ASP A 129 -59.74 -31.02 -44.86
CA ASP A 129 -59.05 -29.84 -44.34
C ASP A 129 -59.54 -29.45 -42.93
N TYR A 130 -60.79 -29.74 -42.60
CA TYR A 130 -61.41 -29.41 -41.32
C TYR A 130 -61.65 -30.65 -40.45
N ILE A 131 -61.65 -30.44 -39.14
CA ILE A 131 -61.95 -31.46 -38.13
C ILE A 131 -62.88 -30.86 -37.07
N SER A 132 -63.83 -31.65 -36.56
CA SER A 132 -64.74 -31.18 -35.52
C SER A 132 -63.98 -30.98 -34.20
N ILE A 133 -64.45 -30.07 -33.35
CA ILE A 133 -63.82 -29.84 -32.04
C ILE A 133 -63.91 -31.10 -31.17
N SER A 134 -65.00 -31.88 -31.27
CA SER A 134 -65.17 -33.15 -30.56
C SER A 134 -64.18 -34.25 -30.99
N GLU A 135 -63.66 -34.20 -32.21
CA GLU A 135 -62.61 -35.12 -32.67
C GLU A 135 -61.21 -34.53 -32.47
N ALA A 136 -61.05 -33.23 -32.72
CA ALA A 136 -59.80 -32.51 -32.56
C ALA A 136 -59.28 -32.61 -31.13
N TYR A 137 -60.14 -32.43 -30.12
CA TYR A 137 -59.68 -32.52 -28.73
C TYR A 137 -59.17 -33.92 -28.37
N LYS A 138 -59.66 -34.99 -29.02
CA LYS A 138 -59.20 -36.37 -28.80
C LYS A 138 -57.85 -36.64 -29.46
N LYS A 139 -57.54 -35.94 -30.55
CA LYS A 139 -56.23 -36.00 -31.21
C LYS A 139 -55.18 -35.18 -30.47
N THR A 140 -55.62 -34.21 -29.66
CA THR A 140 -54.79 -33.49 -28.71
C THR A 140 -54.85 -34.11 -27.32
N HIS A 141 -53.93 -33.82 -26.40
CA HIS A 141 -53.97 -34.37 -25.04
C HIS A 141 -54.91 -33.65 -24.05
N TYR A 142 -55.86 -32.81 -24.50
CA TYR A 142 -56.73 -32.07 -23.57
C TYR A 142 -57.83 -32.94 -22.94
N LYS A 143 -58.05 -32.78 -21.64
CA LYS A 143 -59.07 -33.51 -20.85
C LYS A 143 -60.50 -33.48 -21.40
N SER A 144 -60.91 -32.39 -22.05
CA SER A 144 -62.29 -32.26 -22.56
C SER A 144 -62.42 -31.21 -23.67
N ALA A 145 -63.43 -31.39 -24.53
CA ALA A 145 -63.77 -30.45 -25.60
C ALA A 145 -64.02 -28.99 -25.13
N PRO A 146 -64.70 -28.72 -23.99
CA PRO A 146 -64.86 -27.35 -23.48
C PRO A 146 -63.54 -26.66 -23.13
N VAL A 147 -62.59 -27.40 -22.56
CA VAL A 147 -61.27 -26.88 -22.19
C VAL A 147 -60.49 -26.53 -23.45
N PHE A 148 -60.48 -27.43 -24.43
CA PHE A 148 -59.84 -27.19 -25.72
C PHE A 148 -60.44 -25.97 -26.45
N LEU A 149 -61.77 -25.86 -26.47
CA LEU A 149 -62.48 -24.70 -27.06
C LEU A 149 -62.09 -23.37 -26.38
N LYS A 150 -61.93 -23.37 -25.04
CA LYS A 150 -61.49 -22.17 -24.30
C LYS A 150 -60.08 -21.75 -24.71
N VAL A 151 -59.17 -22.71 -24.89
CA VAL A 151 -57.79 -22.46 -25.35
C VAL A 151 -57.77 -21.88 -26.75
N LEU A 152 -58.54 -22.45 -27.69
CA LEU A 152 -58.66 -21.93 -29.06
C LEU A 152 -59.15 -20.47 -29.07
N ARG A 153 -60.18 -20.15 -28.26
CA ARG A 153 -60.69 -18.78 -28.12
C ARG A 153 -59.68 -17.81 -27.53
N GLN A 154 -58.90 -18.23 -26.53
CA GLN A 154 -57.82 -17.41 -25.96
C GLN A 154 -56.72 -17.11 -26.98
N ARG A 155 -56.44 -18.06 -27.87
CA ARG A 155 -55.48 -17.91 -28.97
C ARG A 155 -56.03 -17.14 -30.16
N LYS A 156 -57.31 -16.74 -30.14
CA LYS A 156 -58.00 -16.07 -31.25
C LYS A 156 -57.99 -16.89 -32.54
N GLU A 157 -57.97 -18.22 -32.43
CA GLU A 157 -58.11 -19.10 -33.58
C GLU A 157 -59.54 -19.02 -34.12
N GLU A 158 -59.67 -19.06 -35.45
CA GLU A 158 -60.95 -19.00 -36.11
C GLU A 158 -61.71 -20.33 -35.96
N ILE A 159 -62.92 -20.27 -35.39
CA ILE A 159 -63.75 -21.44 -35.13
C ILE A 159 -65.01 -21.34 -35.99
N ILE A 160 -65.15 -22.28 -36.92
CA ILE A 160 -66.31 -22.35 -37.80
C ILE A 160 -67.43 -23.09 -37.08
N THR A 161 -68.58 -22.44 -36.92
CA THR A 161 -69.72 -22.99 -36.16
C THR A 161 -70.88 -23.27 -37.09
N PHE A 162 -71.27 -24.55 -37.22
CA PHE A 162 -72.52 -24.94 -37.87
C PHE A 162 -73.69 -24.91 -36.86
N ILE A 163 -73.53 -25.60 -35.71
CA ILE A 163 -74.47 -25.60 -34.58
C ILE A 163 -73.66 -25.38 -33.29
N GLN A 164 -74.27 -24.76 -32.27
CA GLN A 164 -73.65 -24.55 -30.95
C GLN A 164 -73.49 -25.85 -30.12
N LYS A 165 -72.84 -26.86 -30.71
CA LYS A 165 -72.40 -28.11 -30.06
C LYS A 165 -71.01 -28.47 -30.58
N HIS A 166 -70.15 -29.02 -29.73
CA HIS A 166 -68.74 -29.29 -30.07
C HIS A 166 -68.55 -30.22 -31.28
N GLU A 167 -69.51 -31.11 -31.55
CA GLU A 167 -69.49 -32.02 -32.71
C GLU A 167 -69.71 -31.30 -34.05
N PHE A 168 -70.25 -30.08 -34.01
CA PHE A 168 -70.62 -29.28 -35.19
C PHE A 168 -69.88 -27.93 -35.22
N MET A 169 -68.79 -27.83 -34.47
CA MET A 169 -67.82 -26.75 -34.56
C MET A 169 -66.55 -27.33 -35.17
N TYR A 170 -65.90 -26.59 -36.05
CA TYR A 170 -64.77 -27.08 -36.83
C TYR A 170 -63.57 -26.13 -36.76
N ILE A 171 -62.39 -26.71 -36.89
CA ILE A 171 -61.10 -26.00 -37.02
C ILE A 171 -60.30 -26.64 -38.17
N GLU A 172 -59.44 -25.86 -38.81
CA GLU A 172 -58.50 -26.36 -39.81
C GLU A 172 -57.48 -27.30 -39.17
N LYS A 173 -57.22 -28.45 -39.80
CA LYS A 173 -56.28 -29.45 -39.29
C LYS A 173 -54.84 -28.94 -39.22
N GLU A 174 -54.43 -28.02 -40.10
CA GLU A 174 -53.09 -27.45 -40.06
C GLU A 174 -52.79 -26.73 -38.74
N LYS A 175 -53.82 -26.13 -38.13
CA LYS A 175 -53.72 -25.45 -36.83
C LYS A 175 -53.44 -26.42 -35.68
N LEU A 176 -53.63 -27.73 -35.88
CA LEU A 176 -53.34 -28.75 -34.88
C LEU A 176 -51.84 -29.11 -34.77
N LYS A 177 -51.02 -28.83 -35.80
CA LYS A 177 -49.58 -29.18 -35.80
C LYS A 177 -48.82 -28.59 -34.60
N LEU A 178 -49.08 -27.33 -34.28
CA LEU A 178 -48.48 -26.66 -33.12
C LEU A 178 -48.87 -27.31 -31.79
N PHE A 179 -50.06 -27.89 -31.68
CA PHE A 179 -50.48 -28.59 -30.47
C PHE A 179 -49.75 -29.93 -30.31
N ASP A 180 -49.46 -30.63 -31.40
CA ASP A 180 -48.65 -31.85 -31.40
C ASP A 180 -47.19 -31.56 -30.99
N GLU A 181 -46.63 -30.44 -31.48
CA GLU A 181 -45.29 -29.97 -31.08
C GLU A 181 -45.21 -29.60 -29.60
N ILE A 182 -46.23 -28.92 -29.06
CA ILE A 182 -46.33 -28.59 -27.63
C ILE A 182 -46.42 -29.87 -26.77
N ASN A 183 -47.21 -30.85 -27.22
CA ASN A 183 -47.41 -32.12 -26.53
C ASN A 183 -46.13 -32.98 -26.48
N ASN A 184 -45.30 -32.90 -27.53
CA ASN A 184 -43.98 -33.53 -27.59
C ASN A 184 -42.88 -32.67 -26.92
N GLY A 185 -43.25 -31.50 -26.40
CA GLY A 185 -42.38 -30.60 -25.66
C GLY A 185 -42.05 -31.10 -24.26
N ILE A 186 -41.22 -30.33 -23.54
CA ILE A 186 -40.87 -30.64 -22.15
C ILE A 186 -41.74 -29.85 -21.17
N ASN A 187 -42.17 -30.48 -20.08
CA ASN A 187 -42.87 -29.79 -19.00
C ASN A 187 -41.94 -28.75 -18.35
N VAL A 188 -42.45 -27.56 -18.05
CA VAL A 188 -41.69 -26.48 -17.40
C VAL A 188 -41.07 -26.91 -16.08
N ASN A 189 -41.75 -27.72 -15.27
CA ASN A 189 -41.19 -28.21 -14.01
C ASN A 189 -40.01 -29.16 -14.25
N ASP A 190 -40.11 -30.06 -15.24
CA ASP A 190 -39.02 -30.96 -15.61
C ASP A 190 -37.85 -30.18 -16.21
N ALA A 191 -38.13 -29.18 -17.05
CA ALA A 191 -37.13 -28.27 -17.59
C ALA A 191 -36.40 -27.51 -16.48
N MET A 192 -37.11 -27.03 -15.47
CA MET A 192 -36.52 -26.38 -14.28
C MET A 192 -35.61 -27.32 -13.50
N VAL A 193 -36.02 -28.58 -13.31
CA VAL A 193 -35.22 -29.60 -12.62
C VAL A 193 -33.94 -29.91 -13.42
N GLN A 194 -34.06 -30.14 -14.72
CA GLN A 194 -32.91 -30.46 -15.58
C GLN A 194 -31.93 -29.29 -15.75
N LEU A 195 -32.43 -28.05 -15.80
CA LEU A 195 -31.59 -26.84 -15.82
C LEU A 195 -31.10 -26.46 -14.41
N GLU A 196 -31.61 -27.09 -13.36
CA GLU A 196 -31.36 -26.79 -11.94
C GLU A 196 -31.61 -25.32 -11.55
N LEU A 197 -32.63 -24.71 -12.15
CA LEU A 197 -32.99 -23.31 -11.92
C LEU A 197 -34.22 -23.19 -11.03
N LYS A 198 -34.19 -22.21 -10.12
CA LYS A 198 -35.38 -21.80 -9.36
C LYS A 198 -36.38 -21.09 -10.27
N ASN A 199 -37.64 -21.05 -9.84
CA ASN A 199 -38.76 -20.53 -10.63
C ASN A 199 -38.53 -19.10 -11.16
N ASP A 200 -38.06 -18.21 -10.28
CA ASP A 200 -37.73 -16.82 -10.57
C ASP A 200 -36.62 -16.69 -11.64
N LEU A 201 -35.53 -17.45 -11.50
CA LEU A 201 -34.43 -17.45 -12.44
C LEU A 201 -34.83 -18.07 -13.79
N PHE A 202 -35.63 -19.14 -13.76
CA PHE A 202 -36.06 -19.84 -14.96
C PHE A 202 -36.92 -18.96 -15.86
N TYR A 203 -37.94 -18.28 -15.33
CA TYR A 203 -38.76 -17.37 -16.14
C TYR A 203 -37.98 -16.18 -16.69
N LYS A 204 -36.97 -15.70 -15.94
CA LYS A 204 -36.06 -14.67 -16.43
C LYS A 204 -35.18 -15.16 -17.58
N VAL A 205 -34.73 -16.43 -17.55
CA VAL A 205 -34.03 -17.05 -18.68
C VAL A 205 -34.96 -17.15 -19.89
N LEU A 206 -36.21 -17.55 -19.72
CA LEU A 206 -37.16 -17.58 -20.83
C LEU A 206 -37.33 -16.20 -21.48
N GLU A 207 -37.39 -15.14 -20.68
CA GLU A 207 -37.46 -13.75 -21.17
C GLU A 207 -36.16 -13.32 -21.89
N GLU A 208 -34.99 -13.57 -21.30
CA GLU A 208 -33.67 -13.24 -21.88
C GLU A 208 -33.43 -13.93 -23.24
N TYR A 209 -33.94 -15.16 -23.41
CA TYR A 209 -33.80 -15.94 -24.63
C TYR A 209 -35.03 -15.87 -25.56
N ASN A 210 -36.04 -15.07 -25.21
CA ASN A 210 -37.29 -14.89 -25.95
C ASN A 210 -38.05 -16.20 -26.23
N ILE A 211 -38.02 -17.14 -25.28
CA ILE A 211 -38.69 -18.44 -25.38
C ILE A 211 -40.04 -18.37 -24.68
N LYS A 212 -41.09 -18.80 -25.38
CA LYS A 212 -42.45 -18.84 -24.84
C LYS A 212 -42.74 -20.18 -24.21
N SER A 213 -43.48 -20.14 -23.10
CA SER A 213 -44.09 -21.35 -22.53
C SER A 213 -45.55 -21.45 -22.97
N TRP A 214 -45.98 -22.67 -23.27
CA TRP A 214 -47.27 -22.98 -23.84
C TRP A 214 -48.11 -23.75 -22.84
N THR A 215 -49.39 -23.41 -22.69
CA THR A 215 -50.29 -24.20 -21.85
C THR A 215 -50.69 -25.47 -22.58
N GLY A 216 -50.39 -26.62 -21.97
CA GLY A 216 -50.82 -27.96 -22.38
C GLY A 216 -51.97 -28.47 -21.51
N ASP A 217 -52.13 -29.79 -21.39
CA ASP A 217 -53.21 -30.39 -20.61
C ASP A 217 -53.13 -30.04 -19.11
N ALA A 218 -54.29 -30.02 -18.44
CA ALA A 218 -54.42 -29.86 -16.99
C ALA A 218 -53.75 -28.61 -16.38
N TYR A 219 -53.62 -27.52 -17.14
CA TYR A 219 -52.92 -26.28 -16.74
C TYR A 219 -51.39 -26.39 -16.61
N PHE A 220 -50.79 -27.49 -17.05
CA PHE A 220 -49.33 -27.60 -17.13
C PHE A 220 -48.79 -26.74 -18.28
N ARG A 221 -47.59 -26.19 -18.09
CA ARG A 221 -46.87 -25.42 -19.10
C ARG A 221 -45.76 -26.25 -19.70
N PHE A 222 -45.56 -26.12 -21.01
CA PHE A 222 -44.56 -26.83 -21.79
C PHE A 222 -43.70 -25.86 -22.58
N LEU A 223 -42.45 -26.25 -22.84
CA LEU A 223 -41.56 -25.61 -23.81
C LEU A 223 -41.47 -26.52 -25.03
N LEU A 224 -41.28 -25.93 -26.22
CA LEU A 224 -40.96 -26.71 -27.40
C LEU A 224 -39.63 -27.44 -27.18
N ARG A 225 -39.54 -28.64 -27.75
CA ARG A 225 -38.36 -29.50 -27.56
C ARG A 225 -37.08 -28.83 -28.04
N GLU A 226 -37.13 -28.22 -29.23
CA GLU A 226 -36.00 -27.50 -29.84
C GLU A 226 -35.55 -26.30 -28.99
N ASP A 227 -36.50 -25.53 -28.45
CA ASP A 227 -36.20 -24.40 -27.56
C ASP A 227 -35.48 -24.87 -26.29
N PHE A 228 -35.95 -25.98 -25.70
CA PHE A 228 -35.33 -26.54 -24.50
C PHE A 228 -33.93 -27.11 -24.77
N GLU A 229 -33.73 -27.81 -25.88
CA GLU A 229 -32.42 -28.34 -26.27
C GLU A 229 -31.42 -27.21 -26.53
N THR A 230 -31.89 -26.11 -27.13
CA THR A 230 -31.11 -24.88 -27.30
C THR A 230 -30.69 -24.29 -25.95
N LEU A 231 -31.61 -24.23 -24.98
CA LEU A 231 -31.30 -23.75 -23.62
C LEU A 231 -30.28 -24.63 -22.91
N ILE A 232 -30.43 -25.95 -22.97
CA ILE A 232 -29.47 -26.89 -22.36
C ILE A 232 -28.08 -26.75 -22.99
N SER A 233 -28.02 -26.68 -24.32
CA SER A 233 -26.75 -26.57 -25.04
C SER A 233 -26.03 -25.28 -24.66
N LYS A 234 -26.73 -24.14 -24.68
CA LYS A 234 -26.18 -22.85 -24.25
C LYS A 234 -25.81 -22.81 -22.77
N GLN A 235 -26.61 -23.44 -21.90
CA GLN A 235 -26.28 -23.52 -20.48
C GLN A 235 -24.93 -24.23 -20.29
N ARG A 236 -24.73 -25.36 -20.99
CA ARG A 236 -23.51 -26.16 -20.89
C ARG A 236 -22.29 -25.39 -21.39
N GLU A 237 -22.38 -24.82 -22.59
CA GLU A 237 -21.31 -24.05 -23.22
C GLU A 237 -20.82 -22.90 -22.31
N ILE A 238 -21.75 -22.06 -21.84
CA ILE A 238 -21.41 -20.91 -20.98
C ILE A 238 -20.88 -21.40 -19.62
N TYR A 239 -21.43 -22.49 -19.07
CA TYR A 239 -20.99 -23.00 -17.78
C TYR A 239 -19.55 -23.52 -17.85
N GLU A 240 -19.20 -24.27 -18.91
CA GLU A 240 -17.86 -24.80 -19.14
C GLU A 240 -16.84 -23.69 -19.40
N GLU A 241 -17.20 -22.67 -20.18
CA GLU A 241 -16.35 -21.50 -20.40
C GLU A 241 -16.03 -20.79 -19.07
N LEU A 242 -17.06 -20.50 -18.27
CA LEU A 242 -16.88 -19.82 -16.99
C LEU A 242 -16.13 -20.68 -15.97
N ASP A 243 -16.37 -21.99 -15.93
CA ASP A 243 -15.69 -22.92 -15.03
C ASP A 243 -14.20 -23.05 -15.37
N ARG A 244 -13.86 -23.07 -16.66
CA ARG A 244 -12.49 -23.14 -17.14
C ARG A 244 -11.73 -21.86 -16.83
N ASP A 245 -12.30 -20.70 -17.16
CA ASP A 245 -11.55 -19.45 -17.22
C ASP A 245 -11.66 -18.58 -15.96
N TYR A 246 -12.62 -18.86 -15.06
CA TYR A 246 -12.86 -18.02 -13.89
C TYR A 246 -12.92 -18.77 -12.54
N TYR A 247 -12.48 -18.07 -11.49
CA TYR A 247 -12.69 -18.44 -10.09
C TYR A 247 -13.86 -17.67 -9.46
N THR A 248 -14.54 -18.34 -8.54
CA THR A 248 -15.42 -17.73 -7.55
C THR A 248 -14.61 -17.13 -6.39
N LEU A 249 -15.22 -16.20 -5.65
CA LEU A 249 -14.57 -15.64 -4.44
C LEU A 249 -14.18 -16.71 -3.42
N GLN A 250 -14.97 -17.77 -3.32
CA GLN A 250 -14.74 -18.84 -2.34
C GLN A 250 -13.53 -19.69 -2.71
N GLU A 251 -13.36 -20.03 -3.99
CA GLU A 251 -12.14 -20.69 -4.49
C GLU A 251 -10.90 -19.81 -4.24
N ILE A 252 -10.99 -18.50 -4.42
CA ILE A 252 -9.88 -17.57 -4.09
C ILE A 252 -9.59 -17.56 -2.58
N GLN A 253 -10.63 -17.61 -1.74
CA GLN A 253 -10.46 -17.70 -0.28
C GLN A 253 -9.72 -18.97 0.12
N ASP A 254 -10.09 -20.11 -0.49
CA ASP A 254 -9.44 -21.39 -0.22
C ASP A 254 -7.97 -21.38 -0.66
N ILE A 255 -7.66 -20.79 -1.82
CA ILE A 255 -6.27 -20.57 -2.28
C ILE A 255 -5.52 -19.70 -1.27
N ASN A 256 -6.10 -18.59 -0.82
CA ASN A 256 -5.46 -17.67 0.11
C ASN A 256 -5.20 -18.31 1.49
N ASN A 257 -6.14 -19.13 1.97
CA ASN A 257 -6.03 -19.86 3.23
C ASN A 257 -4.92 -20.90 3.18
N ARG A 258 -4.74 -21.61 2.06
CA ARG A 258 -3.63 -22.58 1.87
C ARG A 258 -2.26 -21.91 1.89
N ILE A 259 -2.15 -20.68 1.37
CA ILE A 259 -0.90 -19.93 1.24
C ILE A 259 -0.52 -19.18 2.55
N GLY A 260 -1.46 -19.05 3.48
CA GLY A 260 -1.25 -18.46 4.81
C GLY A 260 -1.10 -16.93 4.79
N ASN A 261 -1.93 -16.23 4.01
CA ASN A 261 -1.81 -14.79 3.79
C ASN A 261 -2.75 -13.92 4.64
N ILE A 262 -2.43 -12.62 4.72
CA ILE A 262 -3.20 -11.54 5.35
C ILE A 262 -4.59 -11.38 4.67
N SER A 263 -5.60 -11.02 5.47
CA SER A 263 -7.00 -10.65 5.13
C SER A 263 -7.29 -10.32 3.65
N LEU A 264 -8.09 -11.18 2.99
CA LEU A 264 -8.61 -10.99 1.63
C LEU A 264 -9.28 -9.62 1.40
N ASN A 265 -9.84 -9.02 2.47
CA ASN A 265 -10.55 -7.74 2.36
C ASN A 265 -9.62 -6.59 1.97
N THR A 266 -8.34 -6.63 2.34
CA THR A 266 -7.36 -5.61 1.95
C THR A 266 -6.92 -5.80 0.48
N GLN A 267 -6.88 -7.04 0.00
CA GLN A 267 -6.48 -7.40 -1.37
C GLN A 267 -7.57 -7.08 -2.39
N LEU A 268 -8.84 -7.39 -2.09
CA LEU A 268 -10.00 -7.09 -2.94
C LEU A 268 -10.28 -5.58 -3.08
N LYS A 269 -9.94 -4.78 -2.06
CA LYS A 269 -10.09 -3.31 -2.09
C LYS A 269 -8.97 -2.60 -2.83
N SER A 270 -7.77 -3.16 -2.86
CA SER A 270 -6.58 -2.51 -3.44
C SER A 270 -6.36 -2.86 -4.92
N ARG A 271 -6.91 -3.97 -5.43
CA ARG A 271 -6.67 -4.41 -6.82
C ARG A 271 -7.92 -4.55 -7.67
N ARG A 272 -7.78 -4.14 -8.93
CA ARG A 272 -8.80 -4.23 -9.99
C ARG A 272 -8.58 -5.50 -10.82
N TRP A 273 -8.70 -6.69 -10.21
CA TRP A 273 -8.75 -7.93 -11.01
C TRP A 273 -9.89 -7.84 -12.02
N LYS A 274 -9.66 -8.36 -13.23
CA LYS A 274 -10.70 -8.45 -14.24
C LYS A 274 -11.80 -9.36 -13.73
N LYS A 275 -13.00 -8.78 -13.76
CA LYS A 275 -14.23 -9.40 -13.28
C LYS A 275 -15.10 -9.72 -14.47
N HIS A 276 -15.72 -10.90 -14.45
CA HIS A 276 -16.81 -11.16 -15.37
C HIS A 276 -17.98 -10.23 -15.00
N LYS A 277 -18.43 -9.41 -15.96
CA LYS A 277 -19.57 -8.50 -15.77
C LYS A 277 -20.86 -9.27 -16.00
N GLY A 278 -21.69 -9.37 -14.95
CA GLY A 278 -23.03 -9.96 -15.06
C GLY A 278 -22.99 -11.46 -15.40
N ILE A 279 -22.95 -12.31 -14.37
CA ILE A 279 -23.07 -13.75 -14.58
C ILE A 279 -24.45 -14.03 -15.23
N PRO A 280 -24.50 -14.66 -16.43
CA PRO A 280 -25.75 -14.93 -17.13
C PRO A 280 -26.72 -15.73 -16.26
N THR A 281 -28.01 -15.45 -16.38
CA THR A 281 -29.03 -16.05 -15.50
C THR A 281 -29.08 -17.57 -15.65
N ILE A 282 -28.87 -18.07 -16.87
CA ILE A 282 -28.95 -19.50 -17.23
C ILE A 282 -27.92 -20.39 -16.52
N VAL A 283 -26.77 -19.84 -16.12
CA VAL A 283 -25.67 -20.58 -15.46
C VAL A 283 -25.63 -20.41 -13.94
N ARG A 284 -26.65 -19.80 -13.33
CA ARG A 284 -26.73 -19.57 -11.87
C ARG A 284 -27.08 -20.84 -11.07
N LYS A 285 -26.42 -21.95 -11.40
CA LYS A 285 -26.51 -23.25 -10.71
C LYS A 285 -25.16 -23.66 -10.12
N GLY A 286 -25.13 -24.78 -9.39
CA GLY A 286 -23.90 -25.33 -8.82
C GLY A 286 -23.06 -24.29 -8.06
N LYS A 287 -21.78 -24.16 -8.43
CA LYS A 287 -20.84 -23.23 -7.79
C LYS A 287 -21.09 -21.74 -8.09
N PHE A 288 -21.81 -21.42 -9.16
CA PHE A 288 -22.16 -20.05 -9.55
C PHE A 288 -23.46 -19.55 -8.92
N LYS A 289 -24.17 -20.41 -8.18
CA LYS A 289 -25.42 -20.08 -7.49
C LYS A 289 -25.23 -18.92 -6.52
N GLY A 290 -26.05 -17.88 -6.67
CA GLY A 290 -26.04 -16.70 -5.81
C GLY A 290 -24.78 -15.82 -5.89
N LYS A 291 -23.85 -16.12 -6.80
CA LYS A 291 -22.63 -15.31 -6.96
C LYS A 291 -22.95 -14.06 -7.79
N GLN A 292 -22.28 -12.96 -7.45
CA GLN A 292 -22.41 -11.69 -8.17
C GLN A 292 -21.24 -11.43 -9.12
N THR A 293 -20.08 -12.03 -8.86
CA THR A 293 -18.83 -11.70 -9.56
C THR A 293 -17.93 -12.93 -9.64
N LEU A 294 -17.31 -13.13 -10.79
CA LEU A 294 -16.26 -14.11 -11.04
C LEU A 294 -14.96 -13.39 -11.42
N TYR A 295 -13.82 -14.01 -11.16
CA TYR A 295 -12.48 -13.45 -11.32
C TYR A 295 -11.68 -14.30 -12.29
N LEU A 296 -10.99 -13.67 -13.25
CA LEU A 296 -10.24 -14.38 -14.27
C LEU A 296 -9.09 -15.19 -13.65
N LYS A 297 -9.03 -16.52 -13.91
CA LYS A 297 -8.03 -17.42 -13.28
C LYS A 297 -6.61 -16.99 -13.58
N SER A 298 -6.30 -16.68 -14.83
CA SER A 298 -4.94 -16.31 -15.26
C SER A 298 -4.36 -15.10 -14.50
N GLU A 299 -5.20 -14.12 -14.12
CA GLU A 299 -4.75 -12.97 -13.32
C GLU A 299 -4.55 -13.33 -11.84
N VAL A 300 -5.43 -14.19 -11.31
CA VAL A 300 -5.34 -14.68 -9.93
C VAL A 300 -4.11 -15.57 -9.76
N ASP A 301 -3.90 -16.52 -10.66
CA ASP A 301 -2.77 -17.45 -10.64
C ASP A 301 -1.45 -16.72 -10.81
N SER A 302 -1.34 -15.83 -11.80
CA SER A 302 -0.14 -14.99 -12.00
C SER A 302 0.21 -14.18 -10.75
N TYR A 303 -0.81 -13.66 -10.06
CA TYR A 303 -0.61 -12.95 -8.80
C TYR A 303 -0.06 -13.88 -7.71
N TYR A 304 -0.71 -15.02 -7.45
CA TYR A 304 -0.26 -15.93 -6.39
C TYR A 304 1.13 -16.51 -6.68
N SER A 305 1.45 -16.82 -7.94
CA SER A 305 2.81 -17.20 -8.33
C SER A 305 3.82 -16.07 -8.04
N SER A 306 3.50 -14.82 -8.37
CA SER A 306 4.37 -13.68 -8.05
C SER A 306 4.51 -13.46 -6.53
N PHE A 307 3.45 -13.73 -5.78
CA PHE A 307 3.41 -13.53 -4.34
C PHE A 307 4.25 -14.57 -3.60
N GLU A 308 4.19 -15.84 -3.97
CA GLU A 308 5.03 -16.89 -3.38
C GLU A 308 6.52 -16.58 -3.62
N LEU A 309 6.89 -16.18 -4.83
CA LEU A 309 8.24 -15.73 -5.14
C LEU A 309 8.65 -14.52 -4.29
N ASP A 310 7.75 -13.56 -4.10
CA ASP A 310 8.01 -12.40 -3.24
C ASP A 310 8.19 -12.81 -1.77
N LYS A 311 7.40 -13.76 -1.27
CA LYS A 311 7.47 -14.28 0.10
C LYS A 311 8.78 -15.02 0.35
N GLU A 312 9.15 -15.93 -0.54
CA GLU A 312 10.44 -16.63 -0.48
C GLU A 312 11.62 -15.65 -0.52
N ARG A 313 11.54 -14.63 -1.39
CA ARG A 313 12.57 -13.57 -1.47
C ARG A 313 12.65 -12.75 -0.18
N ILE A 314 11.53 -12.39 0.43
CA ILE A 314 11.51 -11.66 1.72
C ILE A 314 12.16 -12.51 2.81
N LEU A 315 11.83 -13.81 2.88
CA LEU A 315 12.43 -14.73 3.84
C LEU A 315 13.93 -14.86 3.66
N LEU A 316 14.43 -14.89 2.41
CA LEU A 316 15.85 -14.87 2.14
C LEU A 316 16.51 -13.56 2.56
N TYR A 317 15.89 -12.43 2.27
CA TYR A 317 16.45 -11.13 2.65
C TYR A 317 16.45 -10.91 4.15
N ASP A 318 15.47 -11.39 4.90
CA ASP A 318 15.42 -11.21 6.36
C ASP A 318 16.51 -12.02 7.10
N ARG A 319 17.15 -13.01 6.45
CA ARG A 319 18.29 -13.74 7.02
C ARG A 319 19.55 -12.87 6.99
N THR A 320 20.19 -12.67 8.14
CA THR A 320 21.52 -12.07 8.22
C THR A 320 22.55 -13.03 7.63
N THR A 321 23.35 -12.57 6.67
CA THR A 321 24.42 -13.35 6.02
C THR A 321 25.67 -12.50 5.85
N SER A 322 26.83 -13.14 5.89
CA SER A 322 28.11 -12.56 5.49
C SER A 322 28.38 -12.73 3.98
N ASN A 323 27.77 -13.75 3.34
CA ASN A 323 27.94 -14.04 1.92
C ASN A 323 26.79 -13.46 1.07
N TYR A 324 26.90 -12.18 0.74
CA TYR A 324 25.89 -11.47 -0.06
C TYR A 324 25.88 -11.88 -1.54
N TYR A 325 26.99 -12.39 -2.08
CA TYR A 325 27.02 -12.91 -3.43
C TYR A 325 26.24 -14.23 -3.54
N GLY A 326 26.39 -15.14 -2.57
CA GLY A 326 25.58 -16.36 -2.50
C GLY A 326 24.08 -16.07 -2.34
N LEU A 327 23.73 -15.04 -1.55
CA LEU A 327 22.34 -14.56 -1.46
C LEU A 327 21.81 -14.04 -2.81
N TYR A 328 22.63 -13.33 -3.57
CA TYR A 328 22.29 -12.90 -4.92
C TYR A 328 22.04 -14.08 -5.86
N GLU A 329 22.87 -15.13 -5.82
CA GLU A 329 22.70 -16.34 -6.62
C GLU A 329 21.39 -17.08 -6.27
N GLN A 330 21.07 -17.22 -4.99
CA GLN A 330 19.80 -17.82 -4.53
C GLN A 330 18.58 -17.04 -5.03
N VAL A 331 18.64 -15.70 -5.01
CA VAL A 331 17.56 -14.85 -5.53
C VAL A 331 17.37 -15.05 -7.04
N LEU A 332 18.45 -15.20 -7.81
CA LEU A 332 18.33 -15.49 -9.24
C LEU A 332 17.75 -16.89 -9.52
N GLN A 333 18.07 -17.88 -8.69
CA GLN A 333 17.55 -19.24 -8.82
C GLN A 333 16.04 -19.30 -8.57
N ILE A 334 15.55 -18.67 -7.49
CA ILE A 334 14.12 -18.63 -7.17
C ILE A 334 13.32 -17.97 -8.29
N GLU A 335 13.87 -16.90 -8.88
CA GLU A 335 13.20 -16.19 -9.98
C GLU A 335 13.49 -16.78 -11.38
N ASN A 336 14.19 -17.92 -11.45
CA ASN A 336 14.53 -18.64 -12.68
C ASN A 336 15.22 -17.75 -13.74
N ILE A 337 16.12 -16.86 -13.29
CA ILE A 337 16.83 -15.91 -14.16
C ILE A 337 18.13 -16.56 -14.67
N HIS A 338 18.16 -16.88 -15.96
CA HIS A 338 19.30 -17.53 -16.60
C HIS A 338 19.66 -16.87 -17.93
N PHE A 339 20.95 -16.66 -18.18
CA PHE A 339 21.45 -16.21 -19.48
C PHE A 339 21.31 -17.32 -20.53
N SER A 340 21.04 -16.93 -21.78
CA SER A 340 21.04 -17.84 -22.92
C SER A 340 22.45 -18.36 -23.21
N GLN A 341 22.54 -19.42 -24.03
CA GLN A 341 23.84 -19.95 -24.48
C GLN A 341 24.63 -18.94 -25.33
N ASN A 342 23.94 -18.00 -25.99
CA ASN A 342 24.53 -16.96 -26.81
C ASN A 342 25.20 -15.83 -26.00
N ALA A 343 25.04 -15.84 -24.66
CA ALA A 343 25.57 -14.81 -23.75
C ALA A 343 26.54 -15.38 -22.70
N LYS A 344 27.23 -16.48 -23.04
CA LYS A 344 28.06 -17.22 -22.08
C LYS A 344 29.18 -16.35 -21.50
N LYS A 345 29.81 -15.50 -22.32
CA LYS A 345 30.90 -14.63 -21.86
C LYS A 345 30.38 -13.42 -21.10
N THR A 346 29.27 -12.84 -21.54
CA THR A 346 28.57 -11.77 -20.80
C THR A 346 28.18 -12.25 -19.40
N LYS A 347 27.61 -13.46 -19.27
CA LYS A 347 27.27 -14.08 -17.98
C LYS A 347 28.47 -14.16 -17.05
N GLU A 348 29.59 -14.70 -17.55
CA GLU A 348 30.81 -14.88 -16.76
C GLU A 348 31.34 -13.53 -16.24
N LEU A 349 31.48 -12.54 -17.13
CA LEU A 349 31.99 -11.22 -16.78
C LEU A 349 31.05 -10.48 -15.83
N TRP A 350 29.73 -10.57 -16.04
CA TRP A 350 28.74 -9.92 -15.19
C TRP A 350 28.77 -10.49 -13.77
N PHE A 351 28.80 -11.82 -13.62
CA PHE A 351 28.83 -12.44 -12.30
C PHE A 351 30.15 -12.17 -11.57
N GLN A 352 31.29 -12.14 -12.27
CA GLN A 352 32.57 -11.69 -11.69
C GLN A 352 32.49 -10.24 -11.21
N PHE A 353 31.92 -9.34 -12.03
CA PHE A 353 31.73 -7.93 -11.67
C PHE A 353 30.86 -7.78 -10.42
N VAL A 354 29.70 -8.45 -10.37
CA VAL A 354 28.81 -8.42 -9.21
C VAL A 354 29.48 -8.98 -7.96
N LYS A 355 30.21 -10.10 -8.08
CA LYS A 355 30.96 -10.72 -6.97
C LYS A 355 31.97 -9.74 -6.36
N ILE A 356 32.78 -9.09 -7.20
CA ILE A 356 33.78 -8.11 -6.75
C ILE A 356 33.09 -6.91 -6.08
N LYS A 357 32.01 -6.39 -6.66
CA LYS A 357 31.29 -5.23 -6.12
C LYS A 357 30.62 -5.53 -4.78
N LEU A 358 29.99 -6.69 -4.63
CA LEU A 358 29.37 -7.09 -3.37
C LEU A 358 30.41 -7.41 -2.28
N ALA A 359 31.58 -7.96 -2.65
CA ALA A 359 32.66 -8.23 -1.70
C ALA A 359 33.29 -6.94 -1.14
N LYS A 360 33.45 -5.90 -1.96
CA LYS A 360 34.05 -4.61 -1.56
C LYS A 360 33.09 -3.66 -0.83
N GLN A 361 31.83 -4.04 -0.66
CA GLN A 361 30.81 -3.12 -0.14
C GLN A 361 30.75 -3.15 1.39
N TYR A 362 30.98 -2.01 2.03
CA TYR A 362 30.70 -1.80 3.46
C TYR A 362 29.33 -1.15 3.65
N GLY A 363 28.58 -1.56 4.68
CA GLY A 363 27.27 -0.98 5.00
C GLY A 363 26.32 -1.95 5.68
N SER A 364 25.19 -1.42 6.14
CA SER A 364 24.14 -2.21 6.79
C SER A 364 23.62 -3.32 5.87
N HIS A 365 23.10 -4.39 6.47
CA HIS A 365 22.46 -5.49 5.75
C HIS A 365 21.33 -5.01 4.83
N VAL A 366 20.55 -3.99 5.23
CA VAL A 366 19.51 -3.36 4.40
C VAL A 366 20.09 -2.70 3.15
N THR A 367 21.21 -1.99 3.28
CA THR A 367 21.87 -1.35 2.13
C THR A 367 22.40 -2.40 1.15
N ARG A 368 22.98 -3.49 1.67
CA ARG A 368 23.52 -4.58 0.87
C ARG A 368 22.41 -5.38 0.17
N THR A 369 21.30 -5.68 0.85
CA THR A 369 20.13 -6.35 0.23
C THR A 369 19.45 -5.49 -0.84
N SER A 370 19.30 -4.17 -0.60
CA SER A 370 18.82 -3.24 -1.63
C SER A 370 19.71 -3.25 -2.88
N ARG A 371 21.02 -3.43 -2.71
CA ARG A 371 21.98 -3.51 -3.81
C ARG A 371 21.85 -4.83 -4.57
N ILE A 372 21.60 -5.94 -3.88
CA ILE A 372 21.27 -7.23 -4.52
C ILE A 372 20.03 -7.08 -5.40
N THR A 373 18.97 -6.44 -4.91
CA THR A 373 17.76 -6.18 -5.71
C THR A 373 18.08 -5.36 -6.96
N GLN A 374 18.96 -4.36 -6.85
CA GLN A 374 19.41 -3.56 -7.97
C GLN A 374 20.18 -4.41 -9.00
N TYR A 375 21.15 -5.22 -8.57
CA TYR A 375 21.90 -6.10 -9.46
C TYR A 375 21.00 -7.12 -10.12
N LYS A 376 20.06 -7.73 -9.39
CA LYS A 376 19.06 -8.64 -9.95
C LYS A 376 18.26 -7.99 -11.08
N LYS A 377 17.79 -6.75 -10.91
CA LYS A 377 17.09 -6.02 -11.98
C LYS A 377 17.98 -5.77 -13.20
N VAL A 378 19.25 -5.44 -12.98
CA VAL A 378 20.23 -5.28 -14.07
C VAL A 378 20.49 -6.61 -14.77
N THR A 379 20.58 -7.71 -14.03
CA THR A 379 20.71 -9.06 -14.59
C THR A 379 19.53 -9.42 -15.48
N CYS A 380 18.29 -9.13 -15.08
CA CYS A 380 17.12 -9.33 -15.93
C CYS A 380 17.24 -8.55 -17.25
N LEU A 381 17.67 -7.28 -17.19
CA LEU A 381 17.86 -6.45 -18.38
C LEU A 381 18.94 -7.03 -19.30
N LEU A 382 20.07 -7.46 -18.74
CA LEU A 382 21.15 -8.09 -19.50
C LEU A 382 20.69 -9.41 -20.14
N VAL A 383 20.06 -10.29 -19.38
CA VAL A 383 19.53 -11.58 -19.87
C VAL A 383 18.57 -11.38 -21.03
N ASN A 384 17.62 -10.45 -20.91
CA ASN A 384 16.65 -10.17 -21.97
C ASN A 384 17.30 -9.55 -23.22
N THR A 385 18.38 -8.80 -23.04
CA THR A 385 19.08 -8.12 -24.14
C THR A 385 19.98 -9.07 -24.90
N THR A 386 20.74 -9.90 -24.19
CA THR A 386 21.75 -10.79 -24.78
C THR A 386 21.17 -12.14 -25.17
N MET A 387 19.88 -12.21 -25.55
CA MET A 387 19.28 -13.47 -25.99
C MET A 387 19.91 -13.97 -27.30
N GLU A 388 20.23 -13.05 -28.21
CA GLU A 388 20.70 -13.35 -29.56
C GLU A 388 22.24 -13.27 -29.71
N LYS A 389 22.89 -12.35 -28.99
CA LYS A 389 24.33 -12.09 -29.10
C LYS A 389 24.93 -11.58 -27.79
N GLU A 390 26.25 -11.60 -27.70
CA GLU A 390 27.01 -11.12 -26.54
C GLU A 390 26.92 -9.59 -26.39
N ILE A 391 27.03 -9.06 -25.16
CA ILE A 391 26.88 -7.63 -24.88
C ILE A 391 27.90 -6.74 -25.63
N PHE A 392 29.08 -7.28 -25.91
CA PHE A 392 30.16 -6.60 -26.61
C PHE A 392 30.00 -6.58 -28.13
N GLU A 393 28.96 -7.22 -28.67
CA GLU A 393 28.60 -7.18 -30.09
C GLU A 393 27.51 -6.15 -30.40
N PHE A 394 27.02 -5.43 -29.38
CA PHE A 394 26.08 -4.32 -29.55
C PHE A 394 26.85 -3.02 -29.82
N LYS A 395 26.39 -2.27 -30.82
CA LYS A 395 26.85 -0.91 -31.10
C LYS A 395 26.34 0.06 -30.04
N GLU A 396 27.03 1.17 -29.83
CA GLU A 396 26.68 2.16 -28.81
C GLU A 396 25.25 2.72 -28.99
N LYS A 397 24.81 2.89 -30.25
CA LYS A 397 23.43 3.30 -30.55
C LYS A 397 22.39 2.27 -30.07
N GLU A 398 22.68 0.97 -30.22
CA GLU A 398 21.79 -0.09 -29.73
C GLU A 398 21.76 -0.07 -28.19
N LEU A 399 22.93 0.10 -27.55
CA LEU A 399 23.03 0.20 -26.09
C LEU A 399 22.27 1.43 -25.54
N ASN A 400 22.27 2.57 -26.24
CA ASN A 400 21.48 3.73 -25.84
C ASN A 400 19.98 3.47 -25.93
N LEU A 401 19.53 2.85 -27.03
CA LEU A 401 18.13 2.49 -27.20
C LEU A 401 17.64 1.47 -26.17
N ILE A 402 18.50 0.54 -25.74
CA ILE A 402 18.13 -0.54 -24.81
C ILE A 402 18.26 -0.10 -23.36
N PHE A 403 19.41 0.46 -22.97
CA PHE A 403 19.73 0.73 -21.56
C PHE A 403 19.69 2.21 -21.20
N PHE A 404 20.20 3.10 -22.05
CA PHE A 404 20.43 4.50 -21.69
C PHE A 404 19.29 5.42 -22.17
N ASN A 405 18.05 5.05 -21.82
CA ASN A 405 16.82 5.74 -22.18
C ASN A 405 15.93 6.03 -20.96
N ASN A 406 14.84 6.78 -21.14
CA ASN A 406 13.94 7.16 -20.04
C ASN A 406 13.13 5.99 -19.43
N SER A 407 13.03 4.85 -20.12
CA SER A 407 12.29 3.66 -19.66
C SER A 407 13.07 2.87 -18.61
N VAL A 408 14.41 2.98 -18.58
CA VAL A 408 15.26 2.32 -17.59
C VAL A 408 15.62 3.31 -16.48
N PRO A 409 15.38 3.01 -15.19
CA PRO A 409 15.78 3.89 -14.10
C PRO A 409 17.27 4.23 -14.10
N LYS A 410 17.63 5.51 -13.90
CA LYS A 410 19.03 5.99 -13.89
C LYS A 410 19.95 5.18 -12.99
N ILE A 411 19.45 4.68 -11.86
CA ILE A 411 20.24 3.84 -10.94
C ILE A 411 20.69 2.52 -11.58
N HIS A 412 19.89 1.91 -12.45
CA HIS A 412 20.26 0.69 -13.18
C HIS A 412 21.19 1.02 -14.36
N GLN A 413 20.93 2.12 -15.06
CA GLN A 413 21.82 2.62 -16.13
C GLN A 413 23.25 2.81 -15.62
N ARG A 414 23.42 3.39 -14.42
CA ARG A 414 24.73 3.58 -13.79
C ARG A 414 25.49 2.28 -13.55
N GLU A 415 24.81 1.20 -13.19
CA GLU A 415 25.44 -0.11 -13.00
C GLU A 415 25.84 -0.76 -14.32
N ILE A 416 24.96 -0.66 -15.32
CA ILE A 416 25.23 -1.16 -16.66
C ILE A 416 26.44 -0.42 -17.23
N TYR A 417 26.47 0.91 -17.13
CA TYR A 417 27.62 1.71 -17.54
C TYR A 417 28.88 1.28 -16.80
N SER A 418 28.82 1.13 -15.47
CA SER A 418 29.98 0.72 -14.65
C SER A 418 30.50 -0.66 -15.05
N PHE A 419 29.61 -1.57 -15.44
CA PHE A 419 29.96 -2.89 -15.94
C PHE A 419 30.59 -2.84 -17.33
N LEU A 420 29.97 -2.13 -18.28
CA LEU A 420 30.53 -1.93 -19.62
C LEU A 420 31.91 -1.28 -19.54
N TYR A 421 32.08 -0.29 -18.65
CA TYR A 421 33.36 0.37 -18.42
C TYR A 421 34.41 -0.60 -17.88
N ASN A 422 34.03 -1.46 -16.91
CA ASN A 422 34.91 -2.49 -16.38
C ASN A 422 35.35 -3.47 -17.47
N ILE A 423 34.41 -3.92 -18.33
CA ILE A 423 34.74 -4.75 -19.50
C ILE A 423 35.72 -4.02 -20.41
N ASN A 424 35.41 -2.79 -20.83
CA ASN A 424 36.23 -2.07 -21.77
C ASN A 424 37.66 -1.86 -21.25
N GLN A 425 37.84 -1.57 -19.96
CA GLN A 425 39.15 -1.51 -19.31
C GLN A 425 39.91 -2.84 -19.35
N SER A 426 39.21 -3.96 -19.09
CA SER A 426 39.83 -5.29 -19.17
C SER A 426 40.31 -5.63 -20.58
N PHE A 427 39.61 -5.19 -21.63
CA PHE A 427 40.01 -5.43 -23.02
C PHE A 427 41.02 -4.40 -23.57
N GLU A 428 41.01 -3.16 -23.08
CA GLU A 428 42.03 -2.15 -23.39
C GLU A 428 43.42 -2.60 -22.92
N THR A 429 43.49 -3.37 -21.82
CA THR A 429 44.73 -4.02 -21.34
C THR A 429 45.31 -5.01 -22.37
N TYR A 430 44.49 -5.52 -23.31
CA TYR A 430 44.89 -6.37 -24.44
C TYR A 430 44.95 -5.60 -25.77
N GLY A 431 44.95 -4.26 -25.73
CA GLY A 431 45.04 -3.40 -26.91
C GLY A 431 43.77 -3.30 -27.75
N LYS A 432 42.61 -3.74 -27.24
CA LYS A 432 41.31 -3.66 -27.94
C LYS A 432 40.32 -2.79 -27.19
N LYS A 433 39.85 -1.71 -27.81
CA LYS A 433 38.75 -0.89 -27.31
C LYS A 433 37.42 -1.40 -27.89
N ILE A 434 36.48 -1.78 -27.04
CA ILE A 434 35.19 -2.37 -27.45
C ILE A 434 34.13 -1.29 -27.63
N PHE A 435 34.06 -0.33 -26.71
CA PHE A 435 33.02 0.70 -26.69
C PHE A 435 33.61 2.11 -26.68
N ASP A 436 32.99 3.01 -27.43
CA ASP A 436 33.26 4.44 -27.34
C ASP A 436 32.29 5.14 -26.36
N PHE A 437 32.72 5.25 -25.11
CA PHE A 437 31.92 5.84 -24.03
C PHE A 437 31.46 7.29 -24.27
N LYS A 438 32.13 8.04 -25.17
CA LYS A 438 31.68 9.39 -25.56
C LYS A 438 30.34 9.38 -26.31
N LYS A 439 29.93 8.22 -26.84
CA LYS A 439 28.69 8.04 -27.60
C LYS A 439 27.55 7.45 -26.77
N LEU A 440 27.77 7.19 -25.48
CA LEU A 440 26.73 6.67 -24.59
C LEU A 440 26.01 7.82 -23.88
N ASP A 441 24.67 7.82 -23.94
CA ASP A 441 23.85 8.95 -23.46
C ASP A 441 23.80 9.07 -21.92
N CYS A 442 24.22 8.02 -21.20
CA CYS A 442 24.28 8.01 -19.75
C CYS A 442 25.73 8.00 -19.28
N ASN A 443 26.36 9.17 -19.21
CA ASN A 443 27.62 9.29 -18.51
C ASN A 443 27.34 9.52 -17.00
N PRO A 444 27.62 8.56 -16.10
CA PRO A 444 27.44 8.77 -14.66
C PRO A 444 28.40 9.82 -14.08
N TYR A 445 29.44 10.19 -14.83
CA TYR A 445 30.46 11.18 -14.47
C TYR A 445 30.20 12.57 -15.06
N GLU A 446 29.23 12.73 -15.96
CA GLU A 446 28.63 14.04 -16.21
C GLU A 446 27.84 14.39 -14.96
N GLN A 447 28.48 15.13 -14.07
CA GLN A 447 27.86 15.63 -12.86
C GLN A 447 26.66 16.48 -13.30
N GLY A 448 25.45 15.93 -13.15
CA GLY A 448 24.25 16.75 -13.20
C GLY A 448 24.47 17.96 -12.29
N GLN A 449 24.00 19.13 -12.72
CA GLN A 449 24.25 20.38 -12.00
C GLN A 449 24.13 20.15 -10.49
N PRO A 450 25.16 20.53 -9.71
CA PRO A 450 25.16 20.27 -8.28
C PRO A 450 23.85 20.80 -7.72
N LYS A 451 22.98 19.90 -7.26
CA LYS A 451 21.74 20.31 -6.61
C LYS A 451 22.11 21.32 -5.54
N GLU A 452 21.51 22.50 -5.59
CA GLU A 452 21.69 23.52 -4.56
C GLU A 452 21.52 22.85 -3.19
N LYS A 453 22.51 23.07 -2.33
CA LYS A 453 22.51 22.46 -1.01
C LYS A 453 21.52 23.22 -0.16
N GLU A 454 20.29 22.72 -0.09
CA GLU A 454 19.25 23.28 0.76
C GLU A 454 19.68 23.28 2.24
N ILE A 455 19.48 24.43 2.89
CA ILE A 455 19.65 24.75 4.32
C ILE A 455 18.37 25.44 4.83
N TYR A 456 18.11 25.41 6.13
CA TYR A 456 17.08 26.26 6.71
C TYR A 456 17.59 27.70 6.78
N SER A 457 16.70 28.68 6.61
CA SER A 457 17.05 30.07 6.86
C SER A 457 17.37 30.28 8.35
N ILE A 458 18.02 31.41 8.67
CA ILE A 458 18.33 31.78 10.05
C ILE A 458 17.04 31.92 10.85
N ASP A 459 16.01 32.57 10.29
CA ASP A 459 14.72 32.75 10.96
C ASP A 459 13.99 31.41 11.20
N GLU A 460 14.02 30.50 10.22
CA GLU A 460 13.47 29.15 10.37
C GLU A 460 14.20 28.39 11.50
N TYR A 461 15.53 28.51 11.56
CA TYR A 461 16.36 27.87 12.58
C TYR A 461 16.09 28.43 13.98
N LEU A 462 16.07 29.75 14.14
CA LEU A 462 15.81 30.43 15.41
C LEU A 462 14.38 30.15 15.91
N SER A 463 13.40 30.18 15.00
CA SER A 463 12.02 29.81 15.32
C SER A 463 11.94 28.37 15.81
N LEU A 464 12.65 27.45 15.14
CA LEU A 464 12.68 26.04 15.54
C LEU A 464 13.39 25.85 16.88
N HIS A 465 14.48 26.58 17.12
CA HIS A 465 15.21 26.58 18.38
C HIS A 465 14.30 27.00 19.55
N ASN A 466 13.57 28.11 19.39
CA ASN A 466 12.61 28.58 20.39
C ASN A 466 11.45 27.61 20.57
N PHE A 467 10.96 27.03 19.48
CA PHE A 467 9.89 26.03 19.53
C PHE A 467 10.30 24.83 20.38
N VAL A 468 11.43 24.18 20.06
CA VAL A 468 11.88 22.99 20.82
C VAL A 468 12.37 23.32 22.24
N GLY A 469 12.72 24.59 22.48
CA GLY A 469 13.14 25.13 23.77
C GLY A 469 12.00 25.33 24.78
N ASP A 470 10.73 25.37 24.32
CA ASP A 470 9.54 25.45 25.17
C ASP A 470 9.31 24.12 25.90
N PHE A 471 10.09 23.90 26.97
CA PHE A 471 10.12 22.65 27.70
C PHE A 471 8.79 22.36 28.41
N GLU A 472 8.05 23.36 28.87
CA GLU A 472 6.75 23.17 29.55
C GLU A 472 5.72 22.57 28.60
N LYS A 473 5.59 23.16 27.40
CA LYS A 473 4.70 22.65 26.35
C LYS A 473 5.08 21.23 25.94
N HIS A 474 6.35 21.02 25.61
CA HIS A 474 6.80 19.74 25.06
C HIS A 474 6.83 18.61 26.10
N LYS A 475 7.19 18.90 27.37
CA LYS A 475 7.07 17.96 28.49
C LYS A 475 5.63 17.47 28.62
N ARG A 476 4.65 18.38 28.65
CA ARG A 476 3.22 18.02 28.76
C ARG A 476 2.77 17.10 27.62
N LEU A 477 3.05 17.48 26.38
CA LEU A 477 2.65 16.71 25.19
C LEU A 477 3.34 15.34 25.11
N ALA A 478 4.63 15.27 25.48
CA ALA A 478 5.38 14.03 25.52
C ALA A 478 4.81 13.06 26.58
N ILE A 479 4.50 13.55 27.79
CA ILE A 479 3.90 12.74 28.86
C ILE A 479 2.49 12.27 28.49
N GLU A 480 1.67 13.13 27.87
CA GLU A 480 0.34 12.75 27.36
C GLU A 480 0.44 11.62 26.32
N ASP A 481 1.39 11.69 25.39
CA ASP A 481 1.61 10.63 24.41
C ASP A 481 2.14 9.33 25.04
N VAL A 482 3.01 9.42 26.05
CA VAL A 482 3.47 8.25 26.82
C VAL A 482 2.30 7.60 27.57
N LYS A 483 1.39 8.38 28.18
CA LYS A 483 0.15 7.85 28.80
C LYS A 483 -0.69 7.07 27.79
N ILE A 484 -0.81 7.56 26.56
CA ILE A 484 -1.49 6.85 25.47
C ILE A 484 -0.73 5.56 25.12
N ALA A 485 0.60 5.62 25.05
CA ALA A 485 1.45 4.47 24.74
C ALA A 485 1.30 3.33 25.77
N LEU A 486 1.24 3.66 27.06
CA LEU A 486 1.04 2.70 28.16
C LEU A 486 -0.32 1.99 28.06
N LYS A 487 -1.38 2.69 27.62
CA LYS A 487 -2.70 2.08 27.41
C LYS A 487 -2.78 1.29 26.10
N ASN A 488 -2.21 1.83 25.03
CA ASN A 488 -2.19 1.21 23.71
C ASN A 488 -1.03 1.74 22.86
N LYS A 489 0.03 0.93 22.76
CA LYS A 489 1.26 1.20 22.00
C LYS A 489 1.02 1.60 20.53
N SER A 490 -0.03 1.07 19.89
CA SER A 490 -0.32 1.38 18.48
C SER A 490 -0.85 2.80 18.25
N LYS A 491 -1.47 3.42 19.27
CA LYS A 491 -2.06 4.76 19.19
C LYS A 491 -1.09 5.89 19.47
N SER A 492 0.01 5.63 20.15
CA SER A 492 1.05 6.63 20.45
C SER A 492 1.65 7.22 19.17
N LYS A 493 1.96 8.52 19.22
CA LYS A 493 2.58 9.30 18.16
C LYS A 493 4.08 9.43 18.31
N LYS A 494 4.67 8.89 19.38
CA LYS A 494 6.12 8.86 19.66
C LYS A 494 6.68 10.28 19.77
N TYR A 495 5.92 11.13 20.45
CA TYR A 495 6.20 12.55 20.56
C TYR A 495 7.53 12.81 21.27
N ASP A 496 7.78 12.10 22.36
CA ASP A 496 9.02 12.15 23.15
C ASP A 496 10.26 11.80 22.29
N SER A 497 10.19 10.69 21.54
CA SER A 497 11.25 10.26 20.62
C SER A 497 11.53 11.30 19.54
N MET A 498 10.48 11.94 19.01
CA MET A 498 10.62 12.99 17.99
C MET A 498 11.23 14.27 18.57
N TRP A 499 10.83 14.66 19.78
CA TRP A 499 11.39 15.83 20.46
C TRP A 499 12.88 15.68 20.70
N LEU A 500 13.30 14.56 21.29
CA LEU A 500 14.70 14.24 21.53
C LEU A 500 15.49 14.16 20.20
N TYR A 501 14.90 13.55 19.17
CA TYR A 501 15.49 13.46 17.83
C TYR A 501 15.80 14.84 17.22
N VAL A 502 14.88 15.81 17.36
CA VAL A 502 15.09 17.18 16.86
C VAL A 502 16.12 17.92 17.73
N LEU A 503 16.06 17.81 19.05
CA LEU A 503 17.02 18.43 19.98
C LEU A 503 18.48 17.99 19.69
N PHE A 504 18.71 16.70 19.40
CA PHE A 504 20.03 16.23 18.99
C PHE A 504 20.49 16.87 17.68
N HIS A 505 19.60 16.93 16.69
CA HIS A 505 19.91 17.53 15.39
C HIS A 505 20.21 19.02 15.45
N MET A 506 19.63 19.75 16.42
CA MET A 506 19.87 21.18 16.62
C MET A 506 21.27 21.48 17.19
N ASN A 507 21.85 20.56 17.96
CA ASN A 507 23.12 20.78 18.68
C ASN A 507 24.34 20.06 18.08
N ASN A 508 24.16 18.90 17.42
CA ASN A 508 25.28 17.96 17.21
C ASN A 508 25.68 17.72 15.74
N GLY A 509 24.85 18.12 14.77
CA GLY A 509 25.13 17.85 13.34
C GLY A 509 25.25 16.36 12.95
N TRP A 510 24.92 15.44 13.86
CA TRP A 510 25.05 13.99 13.71
C TRP A 510 24.10 13.43 12.65
N ARG A 511 24.45 12.30 12.01
CA ARG A 511 23.56 11.67 11.02
C ARG A 511 22.34 11.09 11.71
N LYS A 512 21.21 11.03 10.99
CA LYS A 512 19.98 10.34 11.43
C LYS A 512 20.25 8.96 12.02
N SER A 513 21.12 8.15 11.40
CA SER A 513 21.45 6.80 11.88
C SER A 513 22.13 6.81 13.24
N ASP A 514 22.98 7.82 13.49
CA ASP A 514 23.74 7.94 14.74
C ASP A 514 22.82 8.39 15.88
N ILE A 515 21.93 9.35 15.61
CA ILE A 515 20.93 9.81 16.60
C ILE A 515 19.93 8.69 16.95
N ILE A 516 19.43 7.96 15.96
CA ILE A 516 18.47 6.87 16.22
C ILE A 516 19.12 5.71 16.99
N ALA A 517 20.43 5.49 16.78
CA ALA A 517 21.22 4.51 17.51
C ALA A 517 21.74 5.04 18.85
N PHE A 518 21.21 6.18 19.33
CA PHE A 518 21.67 6.75 20.58
C PHE A 518 21.37 5.80 21.75
N PRO A 519 22.40 5.35 22.48
CA PRO A 519 22.29 4.29 23.46
C PRO A 519 21.59 4.73 24.74
N ARG A 520 21.19 3.72 25.53
CA ARG A 520 20.49 3.86 26.80
C ARG A 520 21.47 3.61 27.95
N TYR A 521 21.69 4.60 28.83
CA TYR A 521 22.74 4.52 29.88
C TYR A 521 22.28 4.82 31.32
N LEU A 522 21.01 5.16 31.55
CA LEU A 522 20.57 5.64 32.87
C LEU A 522 20.02 4.51 33.75
N SER A 523 20.83 3.93 34.65
CA SER A 523 20.30 3.21 35.83
C SER A 523 20.15 4.16 37.02
N ASN A 524 21.27 4.72 37.48
CA ASN A 524 21.37 5.37 38.79
C ASN A 524 20.65 6.74 38.88
N ILE A 525 20.65 7.54 37.81
CA ILE A 525 20.00 8.86 37.79
C ILE A 525 18.47 8.73 37.83
N PHE A 526 17.93 7.74 37.15
CA PHE A 526 16.48 7.53 37.08
C PHE A 526 15.92 7.08 38.45
N ASP A 527 16.72 6.29 39.17
CA ASP A 527 16.42 5.83 40.52
C ASP A 527 16.53 7.00 41.52
N LYS A 528 17.50 7.91 41.35
CA LYS A 528 17.66 9.15 42.15
C LYS A 528 16.42 10.04 42.12
N TYR A 529 15.74 10.15 40.98
CA TYR A 529 14.50 10.94 40.84
C TYR A 529 13.22 10.12 41.08
N ASN A 530 13.32 8.86 41.54
CA ASN A 530 12.20 7.97 41.84
C ASN A 530 11.12 7.93 40.74
N LEU A 531 11.55 7.85 39.48
CA LEU A 531 10.68 7.91 38.30
C LEU A 531 9.97 6.57 38.01
N ASN A 532 9.41 5.95 39.04
CA ASN A 532 8.80 4.62 38.97
C ASN A 532 7.32 4.64 38.54
N SER A 533 6.72 5.82 38.43
CA SER A 533 5.31 5.97 38.05
C SER A 533 5.11 7.15 37.09
N ILE A 534 4.00 7.13 36.34
CA ILE A 534 3.65 8.24 35.46
C ILE A 534 3.38 9.53 36.24
N ASP A 535 2.86 9.42 37.46
CA ASP A 535 2.59 10.58 38.33
C ASP A 535 3.89 11.22 38.81
N SER A 536 4.92 10.41 39.10
CA SER A 536 6.28 10.90 39.37
C SER A 536 6.83 11.72 38.21
N LEU A 537 6.59 11.28 36.96
CA LEU A 537 7.05 11.99 35.76
C LEU A 537 6.29 13.30 35.50
N ILE A 538 4.99 13.36 35.82
CA ILE A 538 4.18 14.59 35.72
C ILE A 538 4.71 15.64 36.70
N ASN A 539 4.93 15.23 37.95
CA ASN A 539 5.33 16.11 39.04
C ASN A 539 6.82 16.48 39.03
N LEU A 540 7.61 15.89 38.11
CA LEU A 540 9.05 16.15 38.01
C LEU A 540 9.33 17.62 37.65
N GLN A 541 9.92 18.37 38.59
CA GLN A 541 10.42 19.72 38.36
C GLN A 541 11.94 19.71 38.51
N LEU A 542 12.64 19.94 37.39
CA LEU A 542 14.09 20.00 37.36
C LEU A 542 14.53 21.45 37.49
N THR A 543 15.46 21.70 38.40
CA THR A 543 16.28 22.91 38.36
C THR A 543 17.27 22.84 37.19
N TYR A 544 17.81 23.98 36.78
CA TYR A 544 18.84 24.02 35.74
C TYR A 544 20.07 23.16 36.10
N ASN A 545 20.48 23.16 37.38
CA ASN A 545 21.62 22.38 37.85
C ASN A 545 21.36 20.87 37.74
N GLU A 546 20.17 20.40 38.12
CA GLU A 546 19.76 19.00 37.98
C GLU A 546 19.70 18.58 36.50
N ALA A 547 19.16 19.44 35.63
CA ALA A 547 19.14 19.21 34.20
C ALA A 547 20.56 19.11 33.61
N ASN A 548 21.47 19.99 34.05
CA ASN A 548 22.86 19.98 33.63
C ASN A 548 23.56 18.67 34.05
N LYS A 549 23.33 18.18 35.27
CA LYS A 549 23.84 16.88 35.73
C LYS A 549 23.38 15.72 34.84
N ILE A 550 22.10 15.70 34.46
CA ILE A 550 21.53 14.66 33.58
C ILE A 550 22.18 14.72 32.19
N VAL A 551 22.28 15.90 31.58
CA VAL A 551 22.88 16.07 30.26
C VAL A 551 24.37 15.69 30.28
N ASN A 552 25.11 16.16 31.30
CA ASN A 552 26.53 15.85 31.43
C ASN A 552 26.78 14.35 31.62
N HIS A 553 25.93 13.63 32.36
CA HIS A 553 26.02 12.17 32.46
C HIS A 553 26.07 11.49 31.09
N TYR A 554 25.26 11.97 30.13
CA TYR A 554 25.32 11.47 28.75
C TYR A 554 26.55 11.97 28.00
N LYS A 555 26.98 13.23 28.17
CA LYS A 555 28.22 13.75 27.53
C LYS A 555 29.47 12.96 27.89
N LEU A 556 29.47 12.34 29.08
CA LEU A 556 30.56 11.51 29.60
C LEU A 556 30.65 10.13 28.94
N GLN A 557 29.59 9.66 28.28
CA GLN A 557 29.56 8.33 27.68
C GLN A 557 30.29 8.30 26.33
N TRP A 558 30.86 7.14 26.00
CA TRP A 558 31.59 6.95 24.76
C TRP A 558 30.65 6.58 23.62
N PHE A 559 30.44 7.50 22.68
CA PHE A 559 29.66 7.25 21.46
C PHE A 559 30.58 7.08 20.26
N LYS A 560 30.20 6.20 19.32
CA LYS A 560 30.89 6.02 18.03
C LYS A 560 29.94 6.32 16.89
N HIS A 561 30.41 7.06 15.89
CA HIS A 561 29.67 7.24 14.65
C HIS A 561 29.56 5.92 13.88
N ASN A 562 28.36 5.54 13.44
CA ASN A 562 28.13 4.24 12.78
C ASN A 562 28.89 4.07 11.46
N LYS A 563 29.26 5.16 10.80
CA LYS A 563 29.85 5.13 9.44
C LYS A 563 31.37 4.91 9.46
N ASN A 564 32.08 5.51 10.40
CA ASN A 564 33.54 5.58 10.44
C ASN A 564 34.14 5.19 11.79
N ASN A 565 33.30 4.83 12.77
CA ASN A 565 33.73 4.36 14.09
C ASN A 565 34.56 5.38 14.90
N GLU A 566 34.55 6.66 14.47
CA GLU A 566 35.19 7.78 15.16
C GLU A 566 34.36 8.20 16.38
N LYS A 567 35.01 8.79 17.38
CA LYS A 567 34.39 9.25 18.63
C LYS A 567 33.41 10.38 18.34
N ALA A 568 32.16 10.23 18.77
CA ALA A 568 31.12 11.23 18.62
C ALA A 568 30.99 12.02 19.92
N PHE A 569 31.31 13.32 19.88
CA PHE A 569 31.16 14.22 21.02
C PHE A 569 29.71 14.73 21.09
N PHE A 570 29.09 14.61 22.26
CA PHE A 570 27.74 15.12 22.51
C PHE A 570 27.80 16.54 23.05
N TYR A 571 27.30 17.48 22.26
CA TYR A 571 27.15 18.89 22.59
C TYR A 571 25.68 19.19 22.93
N CYS A 572 25.48 20.06 23.92
CA CYS A 572 24.18 20.60 24.27
C CYS A 572 24.37 22.02 24.79
N SER A 573 23.65 22.97 24.20
CA SER A 573 23.69 24.35 24.64
C SER A 573 22.98 24.57 25.97
N SER A 574 23.35 25.66 26.66
CA SER A 574 22.75 26.08 27.93
C SER A 574 21.24 26.24 27.81
N HIS A 575 20.76 26.94 26.78
CA HIS A 575 19.32 27.17 26.56
C HIS A 575 18.53 25.86 26.37
N LEU A 576 19.13 24.86 25.71
CA LEU A 576 18.47 23.58 25.45
C LEU A 576 18.73 22.52 26.54
N THR A 577 19.45 22.86 27.62
CA THR A 577 19.81 21.89 28.68
C THR A 577 18.59 21.33 29.41
N LEU A 578 17.66 22.20 29.82
CA LEU A 578 16.38 21.80 30.43
C LEU A 578 15.50 20.93 29.51
N PRO A 579 15.16 21.36 28.28
CA PRO A 579 14.35 20.54 27.38
C PRO A 579 15.05 19.22 27.02
N MET A 580 16.38 19.21 26.87
CA MET A 580 17.15 17.98 26.65
C MET A 580 17.04 17.01 27.82
N ALA A 581 17.24 17.47 29.06
CA ALA A 581 17.14 16.63 30.25
C ALA A 581 15.75 15.99 30.39
N TYR A 582 14.69 16.78 30.20
CA TYR A 582 13.32 16.27 30.21
C TYR A 582 13.07 15.23 29.10
N ALA A 583 13.49 15.52 27.87
CA ALA A 583 13.31 14.60 26.75
C ALA A 583 14.05 13.27 26.99
N LEU A 584 15.28 13.31 27.50
CA LEU A 584 16.07 12.13 27.87
C LEU A 584 15.34 11.27 28.92
N LEU A 585 14.87 11.89 30.01
CA LEU A 585 14.18 11.17 31.09
C LEU A 585 12.83 10.60 30.65
N ILE A 586 12.05 11.32 29.84
CA ILE A 586 10.75 10.84 29.34
C ILE A 586 10.95 9.65 28.38
N CYS A 587 11.93 9.73 27.48
CA CYS A 587 12.27 8.61 26.60
C CYS A 587 12.74 7.39 27.40
N GLU A 588 13.58 7.58 28.42
CA GLU A 588 14.04 6.53 29.31
C GLU A 588 12.87 5.88 30.07
N PHE A 589 11.98 6.69 30.65
CA PHE A 589 10.77 6.22 31.33
C PHE A 589 9.93 5.35 30.40
N ARG A 590 9.68 5.83 29.17
CA ARG A 590 8.94 5.07 28.17
C ARG A 590 9.63 3.74 27.85
N CYS A 591 10.95 3.73 27.70
CA CYS A 591 11.72 2.51 27.44
C CYS A 591 11.60 1.52 28.61
N ARG A 592 11.78 1.95 29.86
CA ARG A 592 11.60 1.09 31.05
C ARG A 592 10.22 0.46 31.13
N MET A 593 9.16 1.25 30.91
CA MET A 593 7.79 0.78 31.09
C MET A 593 7.28 -0.10 29.94
N LEU A 594 7.74 0.13 28.70
CA LEU A 594 7.21 -0.55 27.52
C LEU A 594 8.17 -1.58 26.91
N HIS A 595 9.47 -1.50 27.18
CA HIS A 595 10.51 -2.34 26.58
C HIS A 595 11.67 -2.60 27.56
N PRO A 596 11.39 -3.18 28.75
CA PRO A 596 12.42 -3.41 29.75
C PRO A 596 13.58 -4.31 29.27
N HIS A 597 13.34 -5.16 28.26
CA HIS A 597 14.31 -6.08 27.67
C HIS A 597 14.92 -5.59 26.34
N ASP A 598 14.58 -4.37 25.88
CA ASP A 598 15.14 -3.78 24.66
C ASP A 598 16.26 -2.80 25.05
N GLU A 599 17.49 -3.30 25.05
CA GLU A 599 18.66 -2.64 25.66
C GLU A 599 19.40 -1.68 24.72
N GLY A 600 18.98 -1.59 23.45
CA GLY A 600 19.81 -0.99 22.40
C GLY A 600 19.76 0.53 22.29
N ASN A 601 18.58 1.15 22.23
CA ASN A 601 18.42 2.55 21.81
C ASN A 601 17.38 3.31 22.65
N LEU A 602 17.67 4.58 22.96
CA LEU A 602 16.78 5.48 23.70
C LEU A 602 15.62 6.00 22.83
N ILE A 603 15.90 6.31 21.56
CA ILE A 603 14.91 6.82 20.59
C ILE A 603 14.22 5.65 19.89
N HIS A 604 12.89 5.61 19.97
CA HIS A 604 12.12 4.53 19.34
C HIS A 604 10.80 5.00 18.71
N PHE A 605 10.62 4.70 17.42
CA PHE A 605 9.45 5.07 16.59
C PHE A 605 8.49 3.89 16.32
N TYR A 606 8.81 2.68 16.82
CA TYR A 606 7.99 1.46 16.70
C TYR A 606 7.75 1.01 15.26
N THR A 607 8.79 1.09 14.42
CA THR A 607 8.79 0.57 13.05
C THR A 607 9.96 -0.39 12.86
N LYS A 608 9.85 -1.35 11.92
CA LYS A 608 10.89 -2.38 11.66
C LYS A 608 12.29 -1.79 11.41
N ARG A 609 12.38 -0.53 10.98
CA ARG A 609 13.63 0.19 10.69
C ARG A 609 13.86 1.41 11.59
N ASN A 610 13.07 1.53 12.66
CA ASN A 610 13.07 2.68 13.57
C ASN A 610 13.01 4.03 12.83
N THR A 611 12.19 4.13 11.78
CA THR A 611 12.01 5.34 10.97
C THR A 611 10.83 6.17 11.46
N ILE A 612 10.98 7.49 11.41
CA ILE A 612 9.91 8.47 11.65
C ILE A 612 8.79 8.29 10.62
N GLY A 613 7.57 8.08 11.10
CA GLY A 613 6.37 8.07 10.26
C GLY A 613 5.80 9.47 10.07
N MET A 614 5.03 9.69 9.00
CA MET A 614 4.43 10.99 8.69
C MET A 614 3.53 11.48 9.83
N SER A 615 2.72 10.59 10.41
CA SER A 615 1.87 10.92 11.54
C SER A 615 2.63 11.36 12.80
N THR A 616 3.84 10.84 13.05
CA THR A 616 4.71 11.31 14.15
C THR A 616 5.25 12.70 13.86
N HIS A 617 5.71 12.93 12.63
CA HIS A 617 6.23 14.22 12.18
C HIS A 617 5.16 15.31 12.26
N ASP A 618 3.99 15.08 11.66
CA ASP A 618 2.87 16.02 11.63
C ASP A 618 2.39 16.35 13.04
N THR A 619 2.30 15.35 13.93
CA THR A 619 1.87 15.58 15.32
C THR A 619 2.85 16.47 16.08
N PHE A 620 4.16 16.29 15.87
CA PHE A 620 5.17 17.10 16.56
C PHE A 620 5.16 18.55 16.08
N PHE A 621 5.03 18.79 14.77
CA PHE A 621 5.10 20.13 14.17
C PHE A 621 3.75 20.84 13.95
N ASN A 622 2.64 20.27 14.42
CA ASN A 622 1.27 20.76 14.18
C ASN A 622 1.03 22.24 14.56
N CYS A 623 1.83 22.81 15.47
CA CYS A 623 1.72 24.19 15.94
C CYS A 623 3.04 24.97 15.76
N PHE A 624 3.86 24.62 14.78
CA PHE A 624 5.13 25.30 14.52
C PHE A 624 5.01 26.28 13.35
N MET A 625 4.94 25.76 12.12
CA MET A 625 4.77 26.53 10.89
C MET A 625 4.04 25.67 9.86
N ASP A 626 3.09 26.26 9.14
CA ASP A 626 2.30 25.55 8.13
C ASP A 626 3.19 24.98 7.02
N GLY A 627 3.03 23.69 6.74
CA GLY A 627 3.81 22.99 5.72
C GLY A 627 5.29 22.76 6.07
N PHE A 628 5.72 23.05 7.31
CA PHE A 628 7.09 22.80 7.72
C PHE A 628 7.46 21.32 7.69
N LYS A 629 8.56 20.99 6.99
CA LYS A 629 9.07 19.63 6.90
C LYS A 629 10.48 19.55 7.46
N PHE A 630 10.63 18.74 8.51
CA PHE A 630 11.91 18.53 9.16
C PHE A 630 12.74 17.49 8.41
N GLU A 631 13.92 17.88 7.95
CA GLU A 631 14.83 17.02 7.24
C GLU A 631 16.21 17.02 7.92
N SER A 632 16.55 15.88 8.51
CA SER A 632 17.85 15.61 9.14
C SER A 632 19.05 16.13 8.35
N ARG A 633 19.07 15.90 7.02
CA ARG A 633 20.18 16.34 6.16
C ARG A 633 20.22 17.85 5.99
N LYS A 634 19.05 18.50 5.87
CA LYS A 634 18.91 19.97 5.77
C LYS A 634 19.33 20.62 7.08
N MET A 635 18.89 20.08 8.23
CA MET A 635 19.27 20.57 9.55
C MET A 635 20.78 20.42 9.80
N ASN A 636 21.36 19.25 9.52
CA ASN A 636 22.81 19.06 9.66
C ASN A 636 23.62 20.04 8.82
N ARG A 637 23.20 20.29 7.57
CA ARG A 637 23.84 21.31 6.73
C ARG A 637 23.67 22.71 7.32
N THR A 638 22.51 23.01 7.88
CA THR A 638 22.22 24.31 8.52
C THR A 638 23.16 24.54 9.70
N VAL A 639 23.19 23.62 10.68
CA VAL A 639 24.07 23.71 11.86
C VAL A 639 25.52 23.91 11.43
N LEU A 640 26.02 23.12 10.49
CA LEU A 640 27.41 23.24 10.04
C LEU A 640 27.70 24.52 9.26
N SER A 641 26.73 25.01 8.48
CA SER A 641 26.88 26.28 7.76
C SER A 641 26.86 27.45 8.73
N LEU A 642 26.02 27.40 9.78
CA LEU A 642 26.02 28.39 10.86
C LEU A 642 27.34 28.36 11.63
N THR A 643 27.82 27.19 12.05
CA THR A 643 29.15 27.05 12.68
C THR A 643 30.25 27.61 11.78
N SER A 644 30.25 27.23 10.49
CA SER A 644 31.27 27.70 9.54
C SER A 644 31.20 29.22 9.30
N SER A 645 30.02 29.83 9.39
CA SER A 645 29.83 31.27 9.19
C SER A 645 30.29 32.07 10.41
N VAL A 646 30.09 31.53 11.62
CA VAL A 646 30.66 32.08 12.87
C VAL A 646 32.19 32.07 12.83
N THR A 647 32.79 31.06 12.20
CA THR A 647 34.25 30.88 12.20
C THR A 647 34.94 31.62 11.04
N ASN A 648 34.28 31.73 9.88
CA ASN A 648 34.80 32.44 8.71
C ASN A 648 35.01 33.94 8.92
N GLN A 649 34.29 34.56 9.85
CA GLN A 649 34.31 36.01 9.98
C GLN A 649 35.57 36.55 10.66
N ASP A 650 36.38 35.75 11.35
CA ASP A 650 37.66 36.23 11.92
C ASP A 650 38.67 35.12 12.32
N ILE A 651 38.37 33.81 12.20
CA ILE A 651 39.06 32.80 13.03
C ILE A 651 39.20 31.41 12.39
N GLY A 652 40.26 31.21 11.58
CA GLY A 652 40.74 29.89 11.14
C GLY A 652 39.96 29.21 9.99
N ASP A 653 40.48 28.07 9.49
CA ASP A 653 39.89 27.32 8.35
C ASP A 653 38.58 26.61 8.77
N PRO A 654 37.41 27.02 8.25
CA PRO A 654 36.10 26.42 8.57
C PRO A 654 36.02 24.92 8.29
N ILE A 655 36.88 24.41 7.41
CA ILE A 655 36.94 23.01 7.02
C ILE A 655 37.40 22.15 8.19
N GLU A 656 38.33 22.62 9.03
CA GLU A 656 38.80 21.87 10.21
C GLU A 656 37.75 21.80 11.32
N ILE A 657 36.89 22.81 11.38
CA ILE A 657 35.86 22.95 12.42
C ILE A 657 34.64 22.09 12.09
N ALA A 658 34.22 22.08 10.82
CA ALA A 658 33.25 21.13 10.30
C ALA A 658 33.74 19.68 10.38
N ARG A 659 35.06 19.46 10.38
CA ARG A 659 35.71 18.16 10.56
C ARG A 659 35.64 17.67 12.00
N HIS A 660 35.88 18.56 12.98
CA HIS A 660 35.80 18.26 14.40
C HIS A 660 34.36 17.90 14.84
N LEU A 661 33.35 18.70 14.47
CA LEU A 661 31.94 18.43 14.80
C LEU A 661 31.37 17.15 14.18
N ARG A 662 31.99 16.65 13.10
CA ARG A 662 31.53 15.44 12.38
C ARG A 662 32.38 14.19 12.61
N GLY A 663 33.54 14.33 13.28
CA GLY A 663 34.58 13.31 13.35
C GLY A 663 34.87 12.72 11.97
N HIS A 664 35.50 13.47 11.06
CA HIS A 664 35.87 12.96 9.73
C HIS A 664 37.35 13.18 9.41
N ALA A 665 37.97 12.29 8.62
CA ALA A 665 39.36 12.44 8.16
C ALA A 665 39.53 13.05 6.75
N SER A 666 38.46 13.42 6.03
CA SER A 666 38.57 13.95 4.65
C SER A 666 37.67 15.15 4.34
N SER A 667 38.19 16.05 3.49
CA SER A 667 37.60 17.32 3.06
C SER A 667 36.50 17.11 2.01
N GLU A 668 35.23 17.11 2.43
CA GLU A 668 34.11 17.31 1.50
C GLU A 668 33.71 18.80 1.47
N THR A 669 33.82 19.37 0.27
CA THR A 669 33.51 20.75 -0.12
C THR A 669 32.24 21.28 0.55
N SER A 670 32.37 22.23 1.47
CA SER A 670 31.27 22.90 2.16
C SER A 670 31.29 24.41 1.90
N ASN A 671 31.37 24.82 0.63
CA ASN A 671 31.23 26.23 0.23
C ASN A 671 29.76 26.66 0.21
N ILE A 672 29.13 26.79 1.37
CA ILE A 672 27.88 27.57 1.51
C ILE A 672 28.18 28.65 2.53
N TYR A 673 28.57 29.83 2.05
CA TYR A 673 28.82 30.98 2.90
C TYR A 673 27.49 31.69 3.12
N ILE A 674 27.00 31.73 4.36
CA ILE A 674 25.83 32.52 4.75
C ILE A 674 26.36 33.79 5.42
N HIS A 675 25.95 34.96 4.95
CA HIS A 675 26.27 36.21 5.63
C HIS A 675 25.32 36.36 6.83
N ILE A 676 25.83 36.19 8.04
CA ILE A 676 25.04 36.29 9.28
C ILE A 676 25.31 37.66 9.93
N PRO A 677 24.27 38.43 10.33
CA PRO A 677 24.44 39.65 11.13
C PRO A 677 25.06 39.38 12.51
N GLN A 678 25.87 40.31 13.03
CA GLN A 678 26.62 40.15 14.28
C GLN A 678 25.74 39.81 15.50
N GLU A 679 24.57 40.44 15.62
CA GLU A 679 23.62 40.19 16.71
C GLU A 679 23.14 38.73 16.74
N HIS A 680 22.93 38.13 15.57
CA HIS A 680 22.56 36.72 15.44
C HIS A 680 23.75 35.80 15.70
N LEU A 681 24.98 36.21 15.38
CA LEU A 681 26.20 35.44 15.69
C LEU A 681 26.44 35.32 17.19
N ASP A 682 26.26 36.40 17.95
CA ASP A 682 26.43 36.38 19.40
C ASP A 682 25.35 35.52 20.07
N PHE A 683 24.11 35.56 19.56
CA PHE A 683 23.02 34.68 19.99
C PHE A 683 23.31 33.21 19.65
N ILE A 684 23.72 32.91 18.42
CA ILE A 684 24.09 31.57 17.95
C ILE A 684 25.24 31.02 18.79
N THR A 685 26.27 31.81 19.05
CA THR A 685 27.45 31.35 19.81
C THR A 685 27.10 31.02 21.27
N ARG A 686 26.28 31.85 21.92
CA ARG A 686 25.79 31.58 23.28
C ARG A 686 24.83 30.39 23.38
N ASN A 687 24.13 30.06 22.30
CA ASN A 687 23.04 29.07 22.28
C ASN A 687 23.32 27.79 21.47
N LEU A 688 24.47 27.63 20.81
CA LEU A 688 24.85 26.42 20.09
C LEU A 688 26.01 25.64 20.73
N PHE A 689 26.89 26.28 21.50
CA PHE A 689 28.16 25.68 21.89
C PHE A 689 28.24 25.32 23.38
N ASP A 690 29.08 24.31 23.67
CA ASP A 690 29.19 23.66 24.97
C ASP A 690 30.16 24.40 25.90
N THR A 691 29.73 24.66 27.13
CA THR A 691 30.51 25.39 28.14
C THR A 691 31.40 24.47 28.99
N GLY A 692 31.66 23.22 28.56
CA GLY A 692 32.38 22.17 29.31
C GLY A 692 33.85 22.46 29.69
N PHE A 693 34.27 23.72 29.62
CA PHE A 693 35.56 24.22 30.08
C PHE A 693 35.44 24.72 31.52
N PHE A 694 36.53 24.62 32.29
CA PHE A 694 36.57 25.05 33.68
C PHE A 694 37.96 25.55 34.06
N GLY A 695 38.07 26.17 35.24
CA GLY A 695 39.34 26.63 35.79
C GLY A 695 39.50 28.16 35.78
N TYR A 696 40.58 28.63 36.39
CA TYR A 696 40.70 30.02 36.83
C TYR A 696 40.50 31.06 35.72
N ILE A 697 41.12 30.88 34.55
CA ILE A 697 40.99 31.82 33.43
C ILE A 697 39.56 31.84 32.89
N TYR A 698 38.94 30.67 32.72
CA TYR A 698 37.58 30.56 32.21
C TYR A 698 36.57 31.22 33.18
N ASP A 699 36.76 31.01 34.49
CA ASP A 699 35.96 31.65 35.54
C ASP A 699 36.11 33.18 35.52
N GLN A 700 37.33 33.69 35.35
CA GLN A 700 37.62 35.13 35.34
C GLN A 700 37.12 35.84 34.06
N LEU A 701 37.18 35.17 32.91
CA LEU A 701 36.56 35.65 31.68
C LEU A 701 35.05 35.77 31.83
N GLY A 702 34.41 34.75 32.43
CA GLY A 702 32.97 34.79 32.76
C GLY A 702 32.62 35.99 33.63
N LYS A 703 33.37 36.24 34.71
CA LYS A 703 33.17 37.37 35.63
C LYS A 703 33.31 38.73 34.94
N SER A 704 34.37 38.91 34.17
CA SER A 704 34.68 40.19 33.51
C SER A 704 33.64 40.55 32.44
N LEU A 705 33.03 39.55 31.80
CA LEU A 705 32.04 39.74 30.75
C LEU A 705 30.59 39.86 31.27
N LEU A 706 30.23 39.12 32.34
CA LEU A 706 28.86 38.95 32.83
C LEU A 706 28.57 39.61 34.20
N GLY A 707 29.60 40.06 34.94
CA GLY A 707 29.49 40.59 36.30
C GLY A 707 29.51 39.50 37.39
N GLU A 708 29.81 39.86 38.66
CA GLU A 708 29.82 38.90 39.78
C GLU A 708 28.41 38.67 40.36
N PRO A 709 27.92 37.41 40.43
CA PRO A 709 26.84 37.05 41.33
C PRO A 709 27.34 37.09 42.79
N PRO A 710 26.52 37.53 43.76
CA PRO A 710 26.93 37.73 45.16
C PRO A 710 27.45 36.47 45.89
N GLU A 711 27.19 35.26 45.38
CA GLU A 711 27.61 33.99 45.99
C GLU A 711 29.10 33.65 45.78
N VAL A 712 29.78 34.28 44.81
CA VAL A 712 31.15 33.88 44.39
C VAL A 712 32.23 34.32 45.39
N ARG A 713 31.98 35.35 46.21
CA ARG A 713 32.89 35.78 47.27
C ARG A 713 33.02 34.73 48.38
N LEU A 714 31.92 34.04 48.72
CA LEU A 714 31.88 32.97 49.72
C LEU A 714 32.64 31.72 49.25
N VAL A 715 32.52 31.36 47.96
CA VAL A 715 33.18 30.18 47.36
C VAL A 715 34.71 30.30 47.31
N ARG A 716 35.25 31.51 47.11
CA ARG A 716 36.71 31.74 47.15
C ARG A 716 37.28 31.56 48.55
N THR A 717 36.56 32.07 49.56
CA THR A 717 36.93 31.92 50.96
C THR A 717 36.85 30.45 51.38
N ASP A 718 35.84 29.70 50.92
CA ASP A 718 35.66 28.27 51.22
C ASP A 718 36.74 27.37 50.59
N ARG A 719 37.15 27.60 49.33
CA ARG A 719 38.26 26.84 48.69
C ARG A 719 39.59 27.02 49.43
N SER A 720 39.92 28.25 49.80
CA SER A 720 41.14 28.56 50.56
C SER A 720 41.08 28.03 51.99
N ILE A 721 39.89 27.97 52.61
CA ILE A 721 39.67 27.34 53.90
C ILE A 721 39.85 25.82 53.81
N LYS A 722 39.22 25.15 52.84
CA LYS A 722 39.35 23.69 52.63
C LYS A 722 40.79 23.27 52.40
N ILE A 723 41.54 23.95 51.52
CA ILE A 723 42.97 23.65 51.30
C ILE A 723 43.81 23.85 52.58
N ARG A 724 43.47 24.85 53.41
CA ARG A 724 44.15 25.13 54.68
C ARG A 724 43.82 24.10 55.76
N GLU A 725 42.57 23.64 55.83
CA GLU A 725 42.12 22.58 56.76
C GLU A 725 42.76 21.22 56.42
N LEU A 726 42.95 20.94 55.14
CA LEU A 726 43.52 19.71 54.58
C LEU A 726 44.99 19.46 54.97
N LEU A 727 45.74 20.53 55.29
CA LEU A 727 47.19 20.47 55.47
C LEU A 727 47.65 20.23 56.92
N GLY A 728 46.77 20.38 57.91
CA GLY A 728 47.10 20.13 59.33
C GLY A 728 48.36 20.88 59.83
N ASP A 729 48.92 20.41 60.95
CA ASP A 729 50.07 21.06 61.63
C ASP A 729 51.44 20.46 61.27
N ILE A 730 51.52 19.59 60.25
CA ILE A 730 52.77 18.86 59.94
C ILE A 730 53.03 18.77 58.44
N VAL A 731 53.74 19.76 57.90
CA VAL A 731 54.96 19.69 57.06
C VAL A 731 55.36 21.14 56.76
N LYS A 732 56.56 21.56 57.21
CA LYS A 732 57.23 22.86 57.02
C LYS A 732 56.37 23.95 56.34
N LEU A 733 55.65 24.70 57.17
CA LEU A 733 54.69 25.75 56.81
C LEU A 733 55.24 26.79 55.83
N GLU A 734 56.54 27.08 55.84
CA GLU A 734 57.10 28.12 54.96
C GLU A 734 57.00 27.73 53.48
N ASP A 735 57.51 26.57 53.06
CA ASP A 735 57.57 26.23 51.63
C ASP A 735 56.17 26.07 51.00
N THR A 736 55.22 25.50 51.75
CA THR A 736 53.83 25.31 51.29
C THR A 736 53.04 26.63 51.34
N ALA A 737 53.20 27.45 52.37
CA ALA A 737 52.56 28.77 52.43
C ALA A 737 53.16 29.74 51.39
N ILE A 738 54.47 29.67 51.15
CA ILE A 738 55.15 30.40 50.07
C ILE A 738 54.59 29.95 48.72
N TYR A 739 54.41 28.66 48.50
CA TYR A 739 53.81 28.14 47.26
C TYR A 739 52.35 28.58 47.08
N LEU A 740 51.52 28.50 48.12
CA LEU A 740 50.13 28.98 48.07
C LEU A 740 50.06 30.50 47.84
N LYS A 741 50.96 31.27 48.46
CA LYS A 741 51.10 32.71 48.23
C LYS A 741 51.54 33.00 46.79
N GLN A 742 52.46 32.21 46.25
CA GLN A 742 52.90 32.30 44.86
C GLN A 742 51.74 32.01 43.90
N LEU A 743 50.98 30.93 44.11
CA LEU A 743 49.79 30.62 43.32
C LEU A 743 48.73 31.72 43.38
N SER A 744 48.54 32.34 44.56
CA SER A 744 47.63 33.48 44.71
C SER A 744 48.12 34.72 43.97
N GLN A 745 49.43 35.00 44.01
CA GLN A 745 50.03 36.13 43.30
C GLN A 745 49.94 35.93 41.77
N GLU A 746 50.27 34.73 41.27
CA GLU A 746 50.14 34.38 39.86
C GLU A 746 48.70 34.60 39.36
N ARG A 747 47.70 34.28 40.18
CA ARG A 747 46.28 34.52 39.89
C ARG A 747 45.91 36.00 39.85
N GLU A 748 46.44 36.79 40.78
CA GLU A 748 46.19 38.23 40.84
C GLU A 748 46.81 38.93 39.62
N ASP A 749 48.03 38.55 39.26
CA ASP A 749 48.74 39.08 38.09
C ASP A 749 48.04 38.69 36.79
N LEU A 750 47.54 37.45 36.68
CA LEU A 750 46.68 37.03 35.57
C LEU A 750 45.35 37.79 35.54
N GLY A 751 44.76 38.09 36.69
CA GLY A 751 43.52 38.87 36.78
C GLY A 751 43.71 40.28 36.22
N LYS A 752 44.77 40.96 36.64
CA LYS A 752 45.15 42.29 36.12
C LYS A 752 45.40 42.26 34.62
N LEU A 753 46.11 41.24 34.13
CA LEU A 753 46.35 41.05 32.70
C LEU A 753 45.04 40.92 31.90
N LEU A 754 44.02 40.25 32.45
CA LEU A 754 42.72 40.11 31.80
C LEU A 754 41.90 41.41 31.84
N GLU A 755 42.00 42.19 32.92
CA GLU A 755 41.33 43.49 33.06
C GLU A 755 41.88 44.54 32.07
N ASP A 756 43.15 44.44 31.67
CA ASP A 756 43.79 45.33 30.69
C ASP A 756 43.36 45.04 29.23
N ILE A 757 42.68 43.92 28.95
CA ILE A 757 42.24 43.55 27.60
C ILE A 757 40.86 44.16 27.31
N PRO A 758 40.64 44.80 26.13
CA PRO A 758 39.34 45.35 25.77
C PRO A 758 38.21 44.32 25.84
N LYS A 759 37.03 44.73 26.34
CA LYS A 759 35.86 43.85 26.53
C LYS A 759 35.44 43.10 25.27
N GLU A 760 35.53 43.74 24.11
CA GLU A 760 35.23 43.12 22.80
C GLU A 760 36.21 42.00 22.47
N GLU A 761 37.49 42.16 22.79
CA GLU A 761 38.54 41.16 22.57
C GLU A 761 38.42 40.00 23.57
N LEU A 762 38.08 40.28 24.84
CA LEU A 762 37.74 39.25 25.82
C LEU A 762 36.52 38.43 25.39
N GLN A 763 35.48 39.08 24.86
CA GLN A 763 34.29 38.40 24.33
C GLN A 763 34.64 37.49 23.15
N ARG A 764 35.51 37.95 22.24
CA ARG A 764 36.03 37.13 21.12
C ARG A 764 36.79 35.91 21.62
N LYS A 765 37.69 36.08 22.60
CA LYS A 765 38.45 34.96 23.20
C LYS A 765 37.53 33.97 23.92
N MET A 766 36.53 34.44 24.64
CA MET A 766 35.55 33.58 25.31
C MET A 766 34.76 32.74 24.31
N ASN A 767 34.32 33.34 23.19
CA ASN A 767 33.65 32.63 22.12
C ASN A 767 34.55 31.52 21.55
N LEU A 768 35.84 31.78 21.34
CA LEU A 768 36.79 30.76 20.86
C LEU A 768 36.95 29.58 21.80
N ILE A 769 37.03 29.89 23.09
CA ILE A 769 37.15 28.87 24.13
C ILE A 769 35.90 27.98 24.13
N GLN A 770 34.70 28.58 24.14
CA GLN A 770 33.42 27.87 24.08
C GLN A 770 33.25 27.04 22.80
N LEU A 771 33.87 27.47 21.70
CA LEU A 771 33.83 26.77 20.42
C LEU A 771 34.77 25.55 20.32
N GLY A 772 35.66 25.32 21.29
CA GLY A 772 36.67 24.26 21.15
C GLY A 772 37.93 24.68 20.39
N LEU A 773 38.04 25.96 20.02
CA LEU A 773 38.91 26.41 18.91
C LEU A 773 40.19 27.12 19.35
N SER A 774 40.46 27.21 20.65
CA SER A 774 41.73 27.75 21.14
C SER A 774 42.73 26.61 21.38
N PRO A 775 43.70 26.39 20.48
CA PRO A 775 44.54 25.19 20.52
C PRO A 775 45.41 25.13 21.78
N GLY A 776 45.35 24.00 22.48
CA GLY A 776 46.34 23.61 23.49
C GLY A 776 47.42 22.69 22.91
N LYS A 777 48.53 22.52 23.62
CA LYS A 777 49.58 21.55 23.25
C LYS A 777 49.22 20.09 23.59
N GLU A 778 48.22 19.89 24.43
CA GLU A 778 47.76 18.58 24.90
C GLU A 778 46.28 18.39 24.60
N GLU A 779 45.89 17.14 24.34
CA GLU A 779 44.49 16.77 24.09
C GLU A 779 43.62 17.10 25.31
N ASN A 780 42.41 17.62 25.08
CA ASN A 780 41.45 18.07 26.11
C ASN A 780 41.84 19.34 26.89
N TYR A 781 42.85 20.09 26.43
CA TYR A 781 43.19 21.41 26.95
C TYR A 781 43.11 22.46 25.85
N GLN A 782 42.65 23.66 26.23
CA GLN A 782 42.75 24.86 25.42
C GLN A 782 43.73 25.86 26.03
N CYS A 783 44.22 26.81 25.23
CA CYS A 783 45.09 27.88 25.72
C CYS A 783 44.40 29.24 25.61
N PHE A 784 44.66 30.15 26.54
CA PHE A 784 44.19 31.54 26.42
C PHE A 784 44.85 32.30 25.26
N PHE A 785 46.08 31.90 24.90
CA PHE A 785 46.83 32.45 23.78
C PHE A 785 46.75 31.53 22.57
N SER A 786 46.52 32.11 21.40
CA SER A 786 46.46 31.40 20.12
C SER A 786 47.81 30.76 19.77
N ASP A 787 48.90 31.46 20.07
CA ASP A 787 50.27 30.94 20.00
C ASP A 787 50.77 30.66 21.43
N CYS A 788 51.11 29.40 21.70
CA CYS A 788 51.52 29.00 23.04
C CYS A 788 52.84 29.65 23.45
N ILE A 789 52.77 30.57 24.43
CA ILE A 789 53.92 31.26 24.99
C ILE A 789 54.77 30.36 25.91
N ALA A 790 54.18 29.32 26.50
CA ALA A 790 54.83 28.42 27.44
C ALA A 790 55.48 27.21 26.74
N LYS A 791 56.48 27.40 25.88
CA LYS A 791 57.01 26.35 24.97
C LYS A 791 57.48 25.07 25.67
N THR A 792 58.10 25.15 26.85
CA THR A 792 58.75 24.02 27.55
C THR A 792 57.87 23.32 28.60
N MET A 793 56.71 23.87 28.95
CA MET A 793 55.85 23.38 30.05
C MET A 793 54.60 22.65 29.49
N GLY A 794 54.20 21.51 30.07
CA GLY A 794 52.95 20.82 29.69
C GLY A 794 51.70 21.67 29.98
N CYS A 795 50.62 21.48 29.21
CA CYS A 795 49.37 22.23 29.42
C CYS A 795 48.75 21.93 30.78
N GLU A 796 48.89 20.69 31.22
CA GLU A 796 48.55 20.25 32.57
C GLU A 796 49.10 21.14 33.68
N ASN A 797 50.31 21.69 33.56
CA ASN A 797 50.98 22.50 34.58
C ASN A 797 51.06 23.99 34.22
N CYS A 798 50.42 24.39 33.12
CA CYS A 798 50.47 25.76 32.61
C CYS A 798 49.39 26.65 33.24
N PRO A 799 49.71 27.87 33.72
CA PRO A 799 48.73 28.80 34.25
C PRO A 799 47.78 29.37 33.18
N PHE A 800 48.17 29.30 31.90
CA PHE A 800 47.38 29.78 30.76
C PHE A 800 46.49 28.70 30.12
N SER A 801 46.45 27.50 30.71
CA SER A 801 45.63 26.41 30.19
C SER A 801 44.21 26.47 30.71
N ILE A 802 43.28 26.08 29.85
CA ILE A 802 41.86 26.00 30.10
C ILE A 802 41.48 24.53 29.90
N PRO A 803 41.40 23.74 30.98
CA PRO A 803 41.02 22.34 30.88
C PRO A 803 39.57 22.19 30.41
N HIS A 804 39.35 21.23 29.52
CA HIS A 804 38.03 20.71 29.22
C HIS A 804 37.67 19.60 30.22
N PHE A 805 36.39 19.34 30.47
CA PHE A 805 35.97 18.31 31.43
C PHE A 805 36.57 16.91 31.14
N TYR A 806 36.89 16.57 29.89
CA TYR A 806 37.59 15.32 29.55
C TYR A 806 39.02 15.23 30.12
N ALA A 807 39.66 16.36 30.44
CA ALA A 807 40.95 16.39 31.13
C ALA A 807 40.85 15.85 32.57
N LEU A 808 39.65 15.77 33.15
CA LEU A 808 39.44 15.26 34.50
C LEU A 808 39.93 13.82 34.66
N SER A 809 39.79 12.96 33.65
CA SER A 809 40.33 11.61 33.72
C SER A 809 41.85 11.62 33.96
N SER A 810 42.58 12.50 33.27
CA SER A 810 44.04 12.62 33.44
C SER A 810 44.41 13.27 34.77
N ILE A 811 43.67 14.31 35.20
CA ILE A 811 43.89 15.01 36.47
C ILE A 811 43.62 14.07 37.66
N CYS A 812 42.51 13.33 37.63
CA CYS A 812 42.14 12.34 38.66
C CYS A 812 43.15 11.19 38.76
N ASN A 813 43.57 10.63 37.62
CA ASN A 813 44.62 9.61 37.62
C ASN A 813 45.95 10.14 38.17
N ARG A 814 46.30 11.40 37.87
CA ARG A 814 47.54 12.01 38.37
C ARG A 814 47.49 12.28 39.86
N ILE A 815 46.36 12.76 40.39
CA ILE A 815 46.23 13.02 41.82
C ILE A 815 46.35 11.73 42.64
N LEU A 816 45.69 10.65 42.21
CA LEU A 816 45.77 9.34 42.84
C LEU A 816 47.21 8.78 42.80
N ARG A 817 47.88 8.88 41.65
CA ARG A 817 49.30 8.48 41.52
C ARG A 817 50.21 9.30 42.43
N THR A 818 49.96 10.59 42.58
CA THR A 818 50.75 11.50 43.42
C THR A 818 50.57 11.15 44.90
N LEU A 819 49.33 10.87 45.33
CA LEU A 819 49.03 10.37 46.67
C LEU A 819 49.73 9.04 46.95
N SER A 820 49.67 8.06 46.05
CA SER A 820 50.37 6.78 46.24
C SER A 820 51.89 6.97 46.36
N LYS A 821 52.48 7.84 45.52
CA LYS A 821 53.92 8.16 45.60
C LYS A 821 54.28 8.85 46.91
N TYR A 822 53.43 9.74 47.40
CA TYR A 822 53.61 10.43 48.68
C TYR A 822 53.60 9.42 49.84
N GLN A 823 52.59 8.55 49.90
CA GLN A 823 52.48 7.51 50.93
C GLN A 823 53.69 6.57 51.00
N VAL A 824 54.31 6.27 49.85
CA VAL A 824 55.55 5.49 49.79
C VAL A 824 56.76 6.32 50.22
N ALA A 825 56.83 7.59 49.82
CA ALA A 825 57.93 8.49 50.12
C ALA A 825 58.07 8.79 51.62
N ILE A 826 56.96 9.05 52.32
CA ILE A 826 56.97 9.36 53.76
C ILE A 826 57.39 8.17 54.65
N LYS A 827 57.20 6.93 54.17
CA LYS A 827 57.60 5.71 54.89
C LYS A 827 59.09 5.38 54.70
N ASN A 828 59.76 6.01 53.74
CA ASN A 828 61.14 5.71 53.39
C ASN A 828 62.09 6.84 53.83
N LYS A 829 62.89 6.58 54.86
CA LYS A 829 63.85 7.54 55.44
C LYS A 829 64.96 7.99 54.47
N ASN A 830 65.14 7.33 53.33
CA ASN A 830 66.17 7.66 52.34
C ASN A 830 65.68 8.63 51.25
N VAL A 831 64.43 9.08 51.31
CA VAL A 831 63.86 10.01 50.33
C VAL A 831 64.15 11.46 50.75
N PRO A 832 64.70 12.31 49.86
CA PRO A 832 64.97 13.71 50.18
C PRO A 832 63.68 14.50 50.49
N GLU A 833 63.72 15.37 51.51
CA GLU A 833 62.60 16.25 51.88
C GLU A 833 62.10 17.12 50.72
N GLY A 834 63.00 17.56 49.83
CA GLY A 834 62.64 18.34 48.64
C GLY A 834 61.78 17.55 47.64
N TYR A 835 61.93 16.22 47.58
CA TYR A 835 61.07 15.38 46.75
C TYR A 835 59.66 15.23 47.35
N ILE A 836 59.57 15.09 48.68
CA ILE A 836 58.29 15.06 49.41
C ILE A 836 57.55 16.39 49.21
N SER A 837 58.26 17.51 49.35
CA SER A 837 57.72 18.87 49.13
C SER A 837 57.19 19.06 47.71
N LYS A 838 57.92 18.55 46.70
CA LYS A 838 57.47 18.56 45.30
C LYS A 838 56.18 17.76 45.09
N LEU A 839 56.02 16.61 45.75
CA LEU A 839 54.81 15.81 45.64
C LEU A 839 53.60 16.52 46.26
N ILE A 840 53.79 17.19 47.40
CA ILE A 840 52.74 18.00 48.03
C ILE A 840 52.33 19.16 47.12
N GLN A 841 53.28 19.87 46.51
CA GLN A 841 52.98 20.97 45.59
C GLN A 841 52.18 20.50 44.36
N LEU A 842 52.58 19.37 43.76
CA LEU A 842 51.86 18.76 42.64
C LEU A 842 50.44 18.32 43.03
N PHE A 843 50.29 17.74 44.22
CA PHE A 843 48.99 17.36 44.76
C PHE A 843 48.08 18.57 44.95
N LEU A 844 48.57 19.64 45.59
CA LEU A 844 47.80 20.87 45.82
C LEU A 844 47.35 21.54 44.52
N TYR A 845 48.23 21.54 43.52
CA TYR A 845 47.93 22.10 42.21
C TYR A 845 46.82 21.32 41.47
N ASP A 846 46.83 19.99 41.52
CA ASP A 846 45.77 19.16 40.93
C ASP A 846 44.48 19.20 41.76
N TYR A 847 44.59 19.25 43.08
CA TYR A 847 43.44 19.31 43.99
C TYR A 847 42.63 20.59 43.79
N ASP A 848 43.29 21.74 43.59
CA ASP A 848 42.60 22.99 43.26
C ASP A 848 41.82 22.89 41.94
N LYS A 849 42.34 22.18 40.93
CA LYS A 849 41.60 21.93 39.67
C LYS A 849 40.39 21.03 39.90
N ILE A 850 40.49 20.05 40.78
CA ILE A 850 39.35 19.20 41.19
C ILE A 850 38.29 20.04 41.89
N LEU A 851 38.65 20.93 42.83
CA LEU A 851 37.70 21.88 43.44
C LEU A 851 37.11 22.86 42.40
N GLY A 852 37.89 23.22 41.39
CA GLY A 852 37.45 23.91 40.17
C GLY A 852 36.29 23.18 39.48
N ALA A 853 36.51 21.90 39.21
CA ALA A 853 35.58 21.02 38.53
C ALA A 853 34.35 20.70 39.36
N ILE A 854 34.48 20.45 40.67
CA ILE A 854 33.36 20.20 41.58
C ILE A 854 32.40 21.38 41.58
N ASN A 855 32.91 22.61 41.63
CA ASN A 855 32.04 23.79 41.61
C ASN A 855 31.38 24.02 40.23
N THR A 856 32.01 23.55 39.15
CA THR A 856 31.51 23.76 37.78
C THR A 856 30.54 22.65 37.35
N PHE A 857 30.78 21.40 37.78
CA PHE A 857 30.09 20.20 37.29
C PHE A 857 29.41 19.38 38.40
N GLY A 858 29.75 19.61 39.67
CA GLY A 858 29.26 18.86 40.83
C GLY A 858 30.13 17.66 41.23
N GLU A 859 30.04 17.25 42.49
CA GLU A 859 30.81 16.15 43.10
C GLU A 859 30.57 14.82 42.36
N ASP A 860 29.30 14.47 42.13
CA ASP A 860 28.86 13.26 41.40
C ASP A 860 29.64 13.01 40.08
N ILE A 861 29.99 14.08 39.36
CA ILE A 861 30.65 14.00 38.05
C ILE A 861 32.15 13.74 38.19
N VAL A 862 32.78 14.31 39.21
CA VAL A 862 34.21 14.10 39.47
C VAL A 862 34.45 12.67 39.99
N GLU A 863 33.54 12.15 40.82
CA GLU A 863 33.56 10.75 41.29
C GLU A 863 33.57 9.74 40.13
N MET A 864 32.77 9.99 39.08
CA MET A 864 32.76 9.14 37.87
C MET A 864 34.14 9.06 37.17
N PHE A 865 34.95 10.12 37.23
CA PHE A 865 36.29 10.13 36.65
C PHE A 865 37.38 9.63 37.59
N MET A 866 37.16 9.70 38.90
CA MET A 866 38.05 9.13 39.91
C MET A 866 37.86 7.63 40.07
N GLU A 867 36.74 7.06 39.59
CA GLU A 867 36.34 5.66 39.81
C GLU A 867 36.31 5.31 41.32
N MET A 868 36.00 6.30 42.15
CA MET A 868 36.04 6.27 43.61
C MET A 868 35.04 7.30 44.17
N GLU A 869 34.38 6.99 45.28
CA GLU A 869 33.50 7.95 45.94
C GLU A 869 34.32 9.10 46.54
N TYR A 870 33.80 10.34 46.51
CA TYR A 870 34.53 11.50 47.01
C TYR A 870 34.79 11.38 48.51
N GLN A 871 33.93 10.68 49.25
CA GLN A 871 34.14 10.35 50.67
C GLN A 871 35.35 9.43 50.89
N GLU A 872 35.55 8.42 50.03
CA GLU A 872 36.73 7.55 50.07
C GLU A 872 38.00 8.34 49.71
N PHE A 873 37.90 9.25 48.75
CA PHE A 873 38.99 10.16 48.38
C PHE A 873 39.34 11.14 49.50
N ASP A 874 38.36 11.71 50.19
CA ASP A 874 38.54 12.56 51.38
C ASP A 874 39.20 11.78 52.53
N VAL A 875 38.86 10.50 52.72
CA VAL A 875 39.55 9.64 53.69
C VAL A 875 41.02 9.44 53.31
N MET A 876 41.33 9.21 52.03
CA MET A 876 42.72 9.10 51.54
C MET A 876 43.52 10.39 51.75
N ILE A 877 42.85 11.53 51.63
CA ILE A 877 43.40 12.85 51.88
C ILE A 877 43.67 13.07 53.39
N ASN A 878 42.75 12.67 54.26
CA ASN A 878 42.92 12.80 55.71
C ASN A 878 44.06 11.92 56.26
N LEU A 879 44.50 10.90 55.52
CA LEU A 879 45.70 10.14 55.85
C LEU A 879 47.02 10.90 55.58
N LEU A 880 46.96 12.10 54.97
CA LEU A 880 48.12 12.98 54.78
C LEU A 880 48.56 13.68 56.08
N THR A 881 47.70 13.75 57.10
CA THR A 881 47.92 14.58 58.31
C THR A 881 48.59 13.87 59.49
N GLU A 882 48.89 12.56 59.43
CA GLU A 882 49.57 11.83 60.53
C GLU A 882 50.98 11.36 60.15
N PRO A 883 52.04 12.03 60.60
CA PRO A 883 53.35 11.40 60.75
C PRO A 883 53.32 10.60 62.05
N GLN A 884 53.53 9.29 61.94
CA GLN A 884 53.84 8.49 63.12
C GLN A 884 55.13 9.04 63.75
N THR A 885 54.98 9.77 64.85
CA THR A 885 56.07 10.06 65.78
C THR A 885 56.65 8.74 66.24
N VAL A 886 57.80 8.35 65.70
CA VAL A 886 58.65 7.34 66.31
C VAL A 886 59.19 7.98 67.60
N GLY A 887 58.50 7.72 68.70
CA GLY A 887 58.96 8.05 70.03
C GLY A 887 60.28 7.32 70.29
N ILE A 888 61.33 8.11 70.49
CA ILE A 888 62.52 7.68 71.21
C ILE A 888 62.07 7.51 72.67
N GLY A 889 62.05 6.27 73.13
CA GLY A 889 61.87 5.89 74.53
C GLY A 889 62.66 4.62 74.77
N GLY A 890 63.97 4.76 74.89
CA GLY A 890 64.80 3.71 75.46
C GLY A 890 64.78 3.83 76.98
N GLU A 891 64.67 2.70 77.67
CA GLU A 891 65.26 2.49 78.99
C GLU A 891 65.52 0.99 79.18
N LEU A 892 66.82 0.66 79.31
CA LEU A 892 67.49 -0.61 79.69
C LEU A 892 67.45 -1.80 78.73
#